data_AF-A0A815F6H1-F1
#
_entry.id   AF-A0A815F6H1-F1
#
_cell.length_a   1.000
_cell.length_b   1.000
_cell.length_c   1.000
_cell.angle_alpha   90.00
_cell.angle_beta   90.00
_cell.angle_gamma   90.00
#
_symmetry.space_group_name_H-M   'P 1'
#
loop_
_entity.id
_entity.type
_entity.pdbx_description
1 polymer ?
#
loop_
_entity_poly.entity_id
_entity_poly.type
_entity_poly.pdbx_seq_one_letter_code
_entity_poly.pdbx_strand_id
1 'polypeptide(L)'
;MEIGLTPIVCIAQDYIQGKPVNDLRLRKAILELPDNKTEHLPGYLPLVPGMPVLLTENIATELGLSNGTRGIFRQLVYDESPEDVRYQDKNFPPNTKFITQPKYALVEFPGCKLNTKLAELQSKIVPIAISEQTFLFDAKELLPENVAKAAKINKKTTKLTVKRKALPLIPAYSMTTHKSQGQTLGHLKERRCRCLSNDLTCWPNASSWQRFNESIDGRLVSPKPSAAVCNYNLLNTDACVIATAQWTNASWRSDQVGAMQNHNWEKSSCSISSPNISCSQGSVPVLAVNATLSEHVQATVRMATVNNLRLVIKTTGHDYLGRSTAAGSLLLWLHFMTNMTLIPDFSSCTGENVLNAIRLDAGVQWGQVYTWLAQYNLTAIGGASGTVSATGGFLQGGGHGPLTRWKGLAVDQVLEFDVVTADGRRQTVNTCQNSNLFWTLRGGGGGTFAIVLSAVLRTFPSPSVLSSFNILTIANETRYNSFVHNFIHFLPTLADNGWAGSFYMADTSLVIIFLLPNGDLNVANATWNQLMKNNTDLNFMQPFILTFSSFNDFFLNVLAPFNPTGDNVLLGSRLIPETIVRNQPEQLAETFLRIKGKAGTSLIGHLVAGGQVSNMSNNNSVNSAWRTALLHMIYSQSWPDGTSDEEQQKLAAHVTSQVDILQTVSGGSQSGAYMNEANPNELNWQQKFFGTQQIYDRLKSIKQAVDPHGLFVCKNCVGSEDWSLDLNCPKMSSANK
;
A
#
# COMPACT_ATOMS: atom_id res chain seq x y z
N MET A 1 7.78 45.07 -5.51
CA MET A 1 8.34 45.54 -4.23
C MET A 1 8.86 44.29 -3.52
N GLU A 2 10.13 43.94 -3.73
CA GLU A 2 10.75 42.76 -3.13
C GLU A 2 10.84 42.95 -1.62
N ILE A 3 9.96 42.29 -0.86
CA ILE A 3 10.15 42.11 0.58
C ILE A 3 11.12 40.93 0.71
N GLY A 4 12.39 41.15 0.40
CA GLY A 4 13.46 40.18 0.63
C GLY A 4 13.71 40.04 2.13
N LEU A 5 12.91 39.20 2.81
CA LEU A 5 13.18 38.82 4.20
C LEU A 5 14.53 38.11 4.25
N THR A 6 15.53 38.73 4.86
CA THR A 6 16.87 38.15 5.03
C THR A 6 16.77 36.94 5.96
N PRO A 7 17.17 35.72 5.54
CA PRO A 7 17.17 34.55 6.41
C PRO A 7 18.12 34.75 7.59
N ILE A 8 17.67 34.45 8.80
CA ILE A 8 18.49 34.52 10.01
C ILE A 8 18.76 33.08 10.47
N VAL A 9 20.00 32.73 10.81
CA VAL A 9 20.32 31.45 11.45
C VAL A 9 20.89 31.72 12.82
N CYS A 10 20.15 31.34 13.86
CA CYS A 10 20.64 31.38 15.22
C CYS A 10 21.51 30.14 15.49
N ILE A 11 22.76 30.34 15.89
CA ILE A 11 23.72 29.28 16.19
C ILE A 11 23.75 29.03 17.69
N ALA A 12 23.64 27.77 18.10
CA ALA A 12 23.73 27.38 19.50
C ALA A 12 25.15 27.60 20.06
N GLN A 13 25.24 27.83 21.38
CA GLN A 13 26.52 27.94 22.08
C GLN A 13 26.73 26.73 23.00
N ASP A 14 27.79 25.97 22.72
CA ASP A 14 28.11 24.73 23.43
C ASP A 14 29.26 24.90 24.43
N TYR A 15 29.13 24.23 25.57
CA TYR A 15 30.11 24.22 26.66
C TYR A 15 30.43 22.77 27.05
N ILE A 16 31.71 22.50 27.27
CA ILE A 16 32.22 21.23 27.80
C ILE A 16 32.97 21.53 29.09
N GLN A 17 32.62 20.85 30.17
CA GLN A 17 33.22 21.06 31.50
C GLN A 17 33.20 22.54 31.95
N GLY A 18 32.10 23.25 31.61
CA GLY A 18 31.92 24.66 31.96
C GLY A 18 32.72 25.66 31.11
N LYS A 19 33.49 25.21 30.10
CA LYS A 19 34.24 26.07 29.18
C LYS A 19 33.56 26.11 27.80
N PRO A 20 33.49 27.27 27.12
CA PRO A 20 32.93 27.35 25.77
C PRO A 20 33.79 26.55 24.78
N VAL A 21 33.13 25.90 23.83
CA VAL A 21 33.80 25.14 22.77
C VAL A 21 34.34 26.10 21.70
N ASN A 22 35.60 26.53 21.87
CA ASN A 22 36.23 27.52 20.99
C ASN A 22 36.96 26.91 19.78
N ASP A 23 37.28 25.61 19.79
CA ASP A 23 37.88 24.95 18.63
C ASP A 23 36.84 24.85 17.50
N LEU A 24 37.11 25.50 16.36
CA LEU A 24 36.16 25.61 15.24
C LEU A 24 35.74 24.26 14.67
N ARG A 25 36.63 23.25 14.67
CA ARG A 25 36.33 21.92 14.12
C ARG A 25 35.44 21.14 15.06
N LEU A 26 35.73 21.17 16.35
CA LEU A 26 34.91 20.55 17.38
C LEU A 26 33.54 21.25 17.50
N ARG A 27 33.52 22.58 17.50
CA ARG A 27 32.29 23.39 17.53
C ARG A 27 31.39 23.02 16.36
N LYS A 28 31.92 23.01 15.13
CA LYS A 28 31.16 22.60 13.94
C LYS A 28 30.63 21.17 14.06
N ALA A 29 31.47 20.22 14.46
CA ALA A 29 31.07 18.82 14.61
C ALA A 29 29.94 18.63 15.64
N ILE A 30 29.95 19.38 16.76
CA ILE A 30 28.90 19.31 17.78
C ILE A 30 27.60 19.99 17.32
N LEU A 31 27.68 21.09 16.55
CA LEU A 31 26.51 21.76 15.97
C LEU A 31 25.82 20.90 14.89
N GLU A 32 26.58 20.07 14.19
CA GLU A 32 26.09 19.17 13.13
C GLU A 32 25.70 17.77 13.66
N LEU A 33 25.79 17.53 14.97
CA LEU A 33 25.35 16.26 15.54
C LEU A 33 23.86 16.00 15.23
N PRO A 34 23.49 14.74 14.94
CA PRO A 34 22.09 14.38 14.75
C PRO A 34 21.25 14.72 15.99
N ASP A 35 20.07 15.28 15.79
CA ASP A 35 19.19 15.79 16.87
C ASP A 35 18.85 14.72 17.93
N ASN A 36 18.76 13.43 17.54
CA ASN A 36 18.54 12.33 18.47
C ASN A 36 19.72 12.04 19.40
N LYS A 37 20.89 12.63 19.12
CA LYS A 37 22.10 12.61 19.97
C LYS A 37 22.28 13.91 20.75
N THR A 38 21.43 14.93 20.53
CA THR A 38 21.48 16.23 21.21
C THR A 38 20.20 16.57 21.97
N GLU A 39 19.42 15.56 22.38
CA GLU A 39 18.11 15.74 23.05
C GLU A 39 17.16 16.67 22.27
N HIS A 40 17.24 16.64 20.93
CA HIS A 40 16.47 17.48 19.99
C HIS A 40 16.77 18.97 20.04
N LEU A 41 17.95 19.34 20.55
CA LEU A 41 18.42 20.72 20.53
C LEU A 41 19.19 20.98 19.24
N PRO A 42 18.67 21.79 18.30
CA PRO A 42 19.37 22.06 17.05
C PRO A 42 20.63 22.89 17.30
N GLY A 43 21.71 22.60 16.55
CA GLY A 43 22.89 23.47 16.52
C GLY A 43 22.65 24.73 15.70
N TYR A 44 21.83 24.64 14.65
CA TYR A 44 21.44 25.75 13.78
C TYR A 44 19.92 25.88 13.76
N LEU A 45 19.43 27.07 14.09
CA LEU A 45 18.01 27.39 14.11
C LEU A 45 17.69 28.46 13.04
N PRO A 46 17.25 28.06 11.83
CA PRO A 46 16.86 29.00 10.79
C PRO A 46 15.53 29.67 11.13
N LEU A 47 15.50 30.99 11.02
CA LEU A 47 14.38 31.86 11.37
C LEU A 47 14.12 32.92 10.28
N VAL A 48 12.85 33.13 9.95
CA VAL A 48 12.33 34.13 9.01
C VAL A 48 11.06 34.73 9.61
N PRO A 49 10.94 36.06 9.74
CA PRO A 49 9.73 36.71 10.26
C PRO A 49 8.46 36.20 9.55
N GLY A 50 7.44 35.88 10.34
CA GLY A 50 6.17 35.30 9.86
C GLY A 50 6.16 33.76 9.82
N MET A 51 7.30 33.09 10.04
CA MET A 51 7.33 31.64 10.03
C MET A 51 6.64 31.03 11.26
N PRO A 52 5.89 29.93 11.10
CA PRO A 52 5.44 29.13 12.22
C PRO A 52 6.63 28.52 12.99
N VAL A 53 6.58 28.57 14.32
CA VAL A 53 7.53 27.94 15.24
C VAL A 53 6.80 27.14 16.33
N LEU A 54 7.51 26.24 17.00
CA LEU A 54 7.03 25.48 18.16
C LEU A 54 7.98 25.70 19.34
N LEU A 55 7.42 25.79 20.55
CA LEU A 55 8.19 25.70 21.79
C LEU A 55 8.71 24.28 21.98
N THR A 56 9.97 24.12 22.39
CA THR A 56 10.56 22.81 22.71
C THR A 56 10.58 22.49 24.20
N GLU A 57 10.12 23.41 25.05
CA GLU A 57 10.07 23.22 26.51
C GLU A 57 8.85 23.93 27.13
N ASN A 58 8.59 23.62 28.40
CA ASN A 58 7.56 24.28 29.18
C ASN A 58 8.09 25.59 29.74
N ILE A 59 7.50 26.71 29.34
CA ILE A 59 7.92 28.05 29.77
C ILE A 59 6.97 28.59 30.84
N ALA A 60 5.67 28.57 30.56
CA ALA A 60 4.60 29.03 31.46
C ALA A 60 3.30 28.30 31.11
N THR A 61 3.15 27.09 31.64
CA THR A 61 2.08 26.15 31.24
C THR A 61 0.69 26.67 31.59
N GLU A 62 0.58 27.42 32.69
CA GLU A 62 -0.61 28.12 33.14
C GLU A 62 -1.09 29.20 32.14
N LEU A 63 -0.16 29.74 31.33
CA LEU A 63 -0.44 30.72 30.27
C LEU A 63 -0.62 30.06 28.90
N GLY A 64 -0.56 28.73 28.81
CA GLY A 64 -0.64 27.96 27.56
C GLY A 64 0.68 27.87 26.78
N LEU A 65 1.82 28.21 27.42
CA LEU A 65 3.15 28.17 26.83
C LEU A 65 3.90 26.90 27.28
N SER A 66 3.48 25.76 26.75
CA SER A 66 4.07 24.44 26.98
C SER A 66 4.86 23.94 25.77
N ASN A 67 5.65 22.88 25.96
CA ASN A 67 6.29 22.17 24.85
C ASN A 67 5.25 21.78 23.79
N GLY A 68 5.54 22.07 22.52
CA GLY A 68 4.66 21.85 21.38
C GLY A 68 3.67 22.99 21.10
N THR A 69 3.62 24.04 21.92
CA THR A 69 2.77 25.21 21.63
C THR A 69 3.26 25.91 20.36
N ARG A 70 2.35 26.09 19.40
CA ARG A 70 2.62 26.75 18.12
C ARG A 70 2.54 28.26 18.24
N GLY A 71 3.58 28.93 17.73
CA GLY A 71 3.64 30.38 17.60
C GLY A 71 4.06 30.81 16.20
N ILE A 72 4.10 32.12 15.99
CA ILE A 72 4.58 32.77 14.78
C ILE A 72 5.78 33.61 15.17
N PHE A 73 6.95 33.27 14.64
CA PHE A 73 8.16 34.04 14.91
C PHE A 73 8.05 35.41 14.26
N ARG A 74 8.29 36.47 15.03
CA ARG A 74 8.19 37.86 14.56
C ARG A 74 9.56 38.48 14.37
N GLN A 75 10.44 38.35 15.34
CA GLN A 75 11.73 39.03 15.32
C GLN A 75 12.73 38.34 16.26
N LEU A 76 14.01 38.37 15.88
CA LEU A 76 15.12 38.01 16.77
C LEU A 76 15.72 39.30 17.35
N VAL A 77 15.93 39.35 18.66
CA VAL A 77 16.62 40.45 19.35
C VAL A 77 18.01 39.97 19.74
N TYR A 78 19.05 40.70 19.35
CA TYR A 78 20.45 40.34 19.54
C TYR A 78 21.34 41.60 19.49
N ASP A 79 22.54 41.51 20.04
CA ASP A 79 23.59 42.51 19.84
C ASP A 79 24.54 42.02 18.73
N GLU A 80 25.02 42.89 17.85
CA GLU A 80 25.93 42.48 16.77
C GLU A 80 27.32 42.10 17.33
N SER A 81 27.78 40.88 17.04
CA SER A 81 29.08 40.34 17.46
C SER A 81 30.06 40.20 16.29
N PRO A 82 31.38 40.42 16.49
CA PRO A 82 32.42 40.12 15.49
C PRO A 82 32.48 38.64 15.05
N GLU A 83 31.87 37.70 15.77
CA GLU A 83 31.75 36.29 15.36
C GLU A 83 30.65 36.08 14.30
N ASP A 84 29.60 36.89 14.33
CA ASP A 84 28.42 36.76 13.46
C ASP A 84 28.77 36.99 11.98
N VAL A 85 29.77 37.84 11.71
CA VAL A 85 30.27 38.14 10.35
C VAL A 85 31.19 37.03 9.80
N ARG A 86 31.73 36.18 10.67
CA ARG A 86 32.74 35.15 10.30
C ARG A 86 32.13 33.79 9.95
N TYR A 87 30.86 33.58 10.27
CA TYR A 87 30.18 32.33 9.97
C TYR A 87 29.63 32.33 8.54
N GLN A 88 30.07 31.36 7.75
CA GLN A 88 29.49 31.04 6.45
C GLN A 88 29.34 29.53 6.35
N ASP A 89 28.13 29.08 6.05
CA ASP A 89 27.81 27.68 5.81
C ASP A 89 27.20 27.57 4.42
N LYS A 90 27.77 26.68 3.59
CA LYS A 90 27.35 26.45 2.19
C LYS A 90 25.93 25.89 2.09
N ASN A 91 25.37 25.38 3.19
CA ASN A 91 24.02 24.82 3.26
C ASN A 91 22.92 25.90 3.35
N PHE A 92 23.28 27.18 3.56
CA PHE A 92 22.33 28.28 3.62
C PHE A 92 22.58 29.30 2.49
N PRO A 93 21.55 30.07 2.07
CA PRO A 93 21.70 31.10 1.06
C PRO A 93 22.82 32.11 1.38
N PRO A 94 23.54 32.65 0.37
CA PRO A 94 24.68 33.55 0.59
C PRO A 94 24.36 34.83 1.38
N ASN A 95 23.10 35.26 1.39
CA ASN A 95 22.62 36.43 2.13
C ASN A 95 22.14 36.11 3.56
N THR A 96 22.39 34.90 4.08
CA THR A 96 21.97 34.49 5.43
C THR A 96 22.77 35.22 6.51
N LYS A 97 22.08 35.78 7.51
CA LYS A 97 22.71 36.38 8.70
C LYS A 97 22.83 35.33 9.81
N PHE A 98 24.05 35.02 10.24
CA PHE A 98 24.31 34.06 11.31
C PHE A 98 24.47 34.79 12.65
N ILE A 99 23.70 34.41 13.66
CA ILE A 99 23.69 35.06 14.98
C ILE A 99 24.07 34.04 16.06
N THR A 100 25.14 34.32 16.80
CA THR A 100 25.69 33.40 17.82
C THR A 100 25.25 33.72 19.25
N GLN A 101 24.74 34.93 19.50
CA GLN A 101 24.35 35.40 20.83
C GLN A 101 23.02 36.20 20.79
N PRO A 102 21.88 35.55 20.56
CA PRO A 102 20.60 36.24 20.68
C PRO A 102 20.30 36.61 22.13
N LYS A 103 19.57 37.70 22.36
CA LYS A 103 18.99 38.00 23.67
C LYS A 103 17.72 37.19 23.89
N TYR A 104 16.80 37.24 22.92
CA TYR A 104 15.54 36.49 22.91
C TYR A 104 14.89 36.56 21.52
N ALA A 105 13.90 35.70 21.27
CA ALA A 105 13.03 35.76 20.11
C ALA A 105 11.64 36.26 20.48
N LEU A 106 11.10 37.21 19.73
CA LEU A 106 9.70 37.63 19.85
C LEU A 106 8.83 36.66 19.06
N VAL A 107 7.96 35.94 19.75
CA VAL A 107 7.05 34.95 19.16
C VAL A 107 5.63 35.29 19.54
N GLU A 108 4.76 35.37 18.55
CA GLU A 108 3.33 35.54 18.76
C GLU A 108 2.66 34.19 18.97
N PHE A 109 1.91 34.04 20.07
CA PHE A 109 1.16 32.83 20.39
C PHE A 109 -0.34 33.12 20.38
N PRO A 110 -1.05 32.91 19.25
CA PRO A 110 -2.47 33.24 19.12
C PRO A 110 -3.36 32.57 20.18
N GLY A 111 -2.97 31.39 20.66
CA GLY A 111 -3.68 30.59 21.66
C GLY A 111 -3.21 30.75 23.12
N CYS A 112 -2.23 31.63 23.41
CA CYS A 112 -1.82 31.86 24.80
C CYS A 112 -2.89 32.65 25.58
N LYS A 113 -2.99 32.39 26.89
CA LYS A 113 -3.96 33.05 27.81
C LYS A 113 -3.45 34.39 28.35
N LEU A 114 -2.41 34.95 27.73
CA LEU A 114 -1.75 36.17 28.17
C LEU A 114 -2.61 37.39 27.76
N ASN A 115 -3.36 37.94 28.72
CA ASN A 115 -4.27 39.07 28.49
C ASN A 115 -3.63 40.45 28.72
N THR A 116 -2.44 40.50 29.32
CA THR A 116 -1.68 41.73 29.59
C THR A 116 -0.68 42.02 28.47
N LYS A 117 -0.58 43.28 28.04
CA LYS A 117 0.55 43.72 27.21
C LYS A 117 1.78 43.75 28.11
N LEU A 118 2.82 42.98 27.81
CA LEU A 118 4.16 43.32 28.30
C LEU A 118 4.43 44.76 27.86
N ALA A 119 4.93 45.61 28.75
CA ALA A 119 5.16 47.03 28.44
C ALA A 119 5.90 47.13 27.09
N GLU A 120 5.34 47.91 26.15
CA GLU A 120 5.86 48.14 24.79
C GLU A 120 5.62 47.04 23.72
N LEU A 121 4.99 45.90 24.04
CA LEU A 121 4.68 44.84 23.05
C LEU A 121 3.17 44.74 22.72
N GLN A 122 2.85 44.32 21.48
CA GLN A 122 1.48 43.96 21.09
C GLN A 122 0.98 42.74 21.88
N SER A 123 -0.34 42.60 22.03
CA SER A 123 -0.92 41.45 22.74
C SER A 123 -0.49 40.12 22.12
N LYS A 124 -0.30 39.09 22.96
CA LYS A 124 0.09 37.72 22.58
C LYS A 124 1.51 37.54 22.01
N ILE A 125 2.34 38.60 21.98
CA ILE A 125 3.77 38.47 21.69
C ILE A 125 4.51 38.20 23.00
N VAL A 126 5.29 37.12 23.01
CA VAL A 126 6.06 36.66 24.16
C VAL A 126 7.55 36.65 23.80
N PRO A 127 8.42 37.29 24.60
CA PRO A 127 9.87 37.16 24.46
C PRO A 127 10.30 35.78 24.97
N ILE A 128 10.81 34.95 24.05
CA ILE A 128 11.36 33.64 24.33
C ILE A 128 12.87 33.77 24.54
N ALA A 129 13.30 33.67 25.79
CA ALA A 129 14.70 33.75 26.17
C ALA A 129 15.49 32.49 25.76
N ILE A 130 16.81 32.61 25.73
CA ILE A 130 17.70 31.45 25.63
C ILE A 130 17.46 30.51 26.80
N SER A 131 17.35 29.22 26.51
CA SER A 131 17.35 28.15 27.48
C SER A 131 18.68 27.40 27.46
N GLU A 132 18.99 26.75 28.56
CA GLU A 132 20.20 25.96 28.74
C GLU A 132 19.83 24.52 29.04
N GLN A 133 20.33 23.61 28.21
CA GLN A 133 20.04 22.18 28.32
C GLN A 133 21.33 21.37 28.16
N THR A 134 21.35 20.18 28.74
CA THR A 134 22.56 19.33 28.77
C THR A 134 22.26 18.00 28.10
N PHE A 135 23.07 17.62 27.11
CA PHE A 135 22.97 16.31 26.46
C PHE A 135 24.30 15.56 26.53
N LEU A 136 24.22 14.25 26.35
CA LEU A 136 25.36 13.34 26.40
C LEU A 136 25.48 12.57 25.08
N PHE A 137 26.67 12.53 24.49
CA PHE A 137 26.92 11.76 23.27
C PHE A 137 28.23 10.97 23.31
N ASP A 138 28.31 9.90 22.53
CA ASP A 138 29.54 9.10 22.40
C ASP A 138 30.51 9.76 21.42
N ALA A 139 31.62 10.27 21.96
CA ALA A 139 32.60 11.05 21.20
C ALA A 139 33.36 10.20 20.18
N LYS A 140 33.49 8.90 20.44
CA LYS A 140 34.24 7.97 19.58
C LYS A 140 33.38 7.50 18.40
N GLU A 141 32.07 7.35 18.61
CA GLU A 141 31.10 7.01 17.57
C GLU A 141 30.85 8.22 16.64
N LEU A 142 30.74 9.43 17.19
CA LEU A 142 30.11 10.55 16.49
C LEU A 142 31.06 11.68 16.06
N LEU A 143 32.30 11.73 16.56
CA LEU A 143 33.30 12.72 16.10
C LEU A 143 34.30 12.06 15.14
N PRO A 144 34.63 12.72 14.01
CA PRO A 144 35.72 12.30 13.15
C PRO A 144 37.05 12.17 13.91
N GLU A 145 37.87 11.16 13.61
CA GLU A 145 39.10 10.86 14.36
C GLU A 145 40.08 12.04 14.44
N ASN A 146 40.17 12.83 13.36
CA ASN A 146 40.99 14.03 13.28
C ASN A 146 40.50 15.16 14.21
N VAL A 147 39.20 15.26 14.44
CA VAL A 147 38.58 16.23 15.36
C VAL A 147 38.78 15.77 16.80
N ALA A 148 38.54 14.49 17.10
CA ALA A 148 38.74 13.91 18.42
C ALA A 148 40.20 14.03 18.91
N LYS A 149 41.18 13.81 18.02
CA LYS A 149 42.62 14.01 18.31
C LYS A 149 42.98 15.48 18.53
N ALA A 150 42.49 16.39 17.71
CA ALA A 150 42.78 17.82 17.83
C ALA A 150 42.24 18.43 19.14
N ALA A 151 41.07 17.96 19.58
CA ALA A 151 40.41 18.39 20.81
C ALA A 151 40.97 17.78 22.11
N LYS A 152 42.06 16.98 22.04
CA LYS A 152 42.69 16.30 23.19
C LYS A 152 41.70 15.47 24.04
N ILE A 153 40.70 14.87 23.42
CA ILE A 153 39.68 14.05 24.10
C ILE A 153 40.28 12.68 24.41
N ASN A 154 40.35 12.32 25.71
CA ASN A 154 41.07 11.14 26.19
C ASN A 154 40.43 9.81 25.71
N LYS A 155 41.24 8.84 25.26
CA LYS A 155 40.81 7.50 24.78
C LYS A 155 40.00 6.67 25.79
N LYS A 156 39.99 7.04 27.08
CA LYS A 156 39.19 6.36 28.12
C LYS A 156 37.82 7.00 28.38
N THR A 157 37.52 8.17 27.82
CA THR A 157 36.25 8.88 28.02
C THR A 157 35.37 8.68 26.79
N THR A 158 34.49 7.68 26.82
CA THR A 158 33.61 7.36 25.68
C THR A 158 32.46 8.34 25.53
N LYS A 159 32.02 9.00 26.62
CA LYS A 159 30.83 9.87 26.65
C LYS A 159 31.20 11.30 27.03
N LEU A 160 30.82 12.28 26.21
CA LEU A 160 30.98 13.71 26.47
C LEU A 160 29.65 14.32 26.89
N THR A 161 29.67 15.11 27.96
CA THR A 161 28.55 15.96 28.40
C THR A 161 28.72 17.34 27.78
N VAL A 162 27.74 17.77 26.98
CA VAL A 162 27.68 19.11 26.40
C VAL A 162 26.50 19.85 27.00
N LYS A 163 26.77 21.07 27.45
CA LYS A 163 25.77 22.02 27.87
C LYS A 163 25.55 23.02 26.73
N ARG A 164 24.35 23.06 26.17
CA ARG A 164 23.96 23.89 25.03
C ARG A 164 23.06 25.02 25.47
N LYS A 165 23.42 26.24 25.07
CA LYS A 165 22.58 27.45 25.17
C LYS A 165 21.99 27.75 23.80
N ALA A 166 20.67 27.68 23.69
CA ALA A 166 19.94 27.96 22.45
C ALA A 166 18.52 28.47 22.74
N LEU A 167 17.84 29.03 21.74
CA LEU A 167 16.42 29.33 21.85
C LEU A 167 15.62 28.01 21.91
N PRO A 168 14.64 27.86 22.82
CA PRO A 168 13.78 26.69 22.90
C PRO A 168 12.69 26.72 21.83
N LEU A 169 13.10 26.87 20.58
CA LEU A 169 12.24 27.02 19.41
C LEU A 169 12.72 26.11 18.28
N ILE A 170 11.76 25.60 17.52
CA ILE A 170 12.00 24.97 16.21
C ILE A 170 11.00 25.48 15.18
N PRO A 171 11.34 25.54 13.87
CA PRO A 171 10.35 25.80 12.84
C PRO A 171 9.21 24.78 12.89
N ALA A 172 7.95 25.20 12.78
CA ALA A 172 6.82 24.26 12.92
C ALA A 172 6.72 23.27 11.74
N TYR A 173 7.29 23.61 10.58
CA TYR A 173 7.49 22.69 9.45
C TYR A 173 8.66 21.72 9.66
N SER A 174 9.51 21.92 10.67
CA SER A 174 10.50 20.89 11.07
C SER A 174 9.83 19.66 11.68
N MET A 175 8.55 19.77 12.06
CA MET A 175 7.72 18.60 12.39
C MET A 175 7.09 17.92 11.17
N THR A 176 7.29 18.43 9.96
CA THR A 176 6.97 17.71 8.71
C THR A 176 8.19 17.01 8.08
N THR A 177 9.36 17.03 8.75
CA THR A 177 10.52 16.23 8.34
C THR A 177 11.12 15.43 9.51
N HIS A 178 10.92 14.11 9.46
CA HIS A 178 11.77 13.06 10.05
C HIS A 178 11.91 12.86 11.57
N LYS A 179 11.83 13.87 12.46
CA LYS A 179 12.56 13.74 13.75
C LYS A 179 11.79 13.58 15.07
N SER A 180 10.47 13.77 15.14
CA SER A 180 9.68 13.40 16.35
C SER A 180 8.91 12.07 16.26
N GLN A 181 8.77 11.50 15.06
CA GLN A 181 7.95 10.30 14.84
C GLN A 181 8.60 9.00 15.36
N GLY A 182 9.94 8.97 15.48
CA GLY A 182 10.67 7.79 15.95
C GLY A 182 10.76 7.61 17.46
N GLN A 183 10.49 8.65 18.27
CA GLN A 183 10.70 8.59 19.73
C GLN A 183 9.42 8.42 20.58
N THR A 184 8.23 8.69 20.05
CA THR A 184 6.97 8.32 20.74
C THR A 184 6.60 6.84 20.59
N LEU A 185 7.32 6.09 19.76
CA LEU A 185 7.07 4.66 19.52
C LEU A 185 8.01 3.71 20.30
N GLY A 186 9.00 4.25 21.02
CA GLY A 186 10.07 3.48 21.68
C GLY A 186 9.67 2.69 22.94
N HIS A 187 8.41 2.72 23.37
CA HIS A 187 7.97 2.10 24.63
C HIS A 187 7.21 0.78 24.51
N LEU A 188 7.04 0.20 23.31
CA LEU A 188 6.46 -1.14 23.18
C LEU A 188 7.56 -2.21 23.23
N LYS A 189 8.01 -2.57 24.44
CA LYS A 189 8.97 -3.67 24.67
C LYS A 189 8.37 -5.07 24.46
N GLU A 190 7.04 -5.20 24.39
CA GLU A 190 6.37 -6.49 24.14
C GLU A 190 5.22 -6.34 23.15
N ARG A 191 5.12 -7.27 22.20
CA ARG A 191 3.94 -7.37 21.33
C ARG A 191 2.76 -7.79 22.22
N ARG A 192 1.73 -6.95 22.31
CA ARG A 192 0.49 -7.21 23.08
C ARG A 192 -0.69 -7.41 22.14
N CYS A 193 -1.76 -8.04 22.62
CA CYS A 193 -3.01 -8.13 21.87
C CYS A 193 -3.51 -6.74 21.48
N ARG A 194 -4.05 -6.62 20.26
CA ARG A 194 -4.57 -5.38 19.71
C ARG A 194 -5.75 -4.89 20.55
N CYS A 195 -5.81 -3.58 20.72
CA CYS A 195 -6.96 -2.94 21.29
C CYS A 195 -8.08 -2.88 20.24
N LEU A 196 -9.21 -3.48 20.57
CA LEU A 196 -10.40 -3.56 19.73
C LEU A 196 -11.52 -2.71 20.32
N SER A 197 -12.50 -2.34 19.50
CA SER A 197 -13.58 -1.44 19.91
C SER A 197 -14.50 -1.97 21.02
N ASN A 198 -14.47 -3.27 21.30
CA ASN A 198 -15.20 -3.89 22.39
C ASN A 198 -14.45 -3.86 23.73
N ASP A 199 -13.17 -3.47 23.75
CA ASP A 199 -12.37 -3.32 24.96
C ASP A 199 -12.23 -1.84 25.35
N LEU A 200 -13.15 -1.37 26.20
CA LEU A 200 -13.19 0.01 26.68
C LEU A 200 -12.00 0.38 27.58
N THR A 201 -11.20 -0.59 28.04
CA THR A 201 -10.06 -0.31 28.93
C THR A 201 -8.87 0.29 28.17
N CYS A 202 -8.74 -0.05 26.89
CA CYS A 202 -7.68 0.44 26.01
C CYS A 202 -8.22 1.30 24.87
N TRP A 203 -9.50 1.14 24.48
CA TRP A 203 -10.05 1.83 23.32
C TRP A 203 -10.11 3.34 23.60
N PRO A 204 -9.62 4.20 22.69
CA PRO A 204 -9.62 5.63 22.93
C PRO A 204 -11.03 6.16 23.22
N ASN A 205 -11.13 7.07 24.18
CA ASN A 205 -12.40 7.70 24.52
C ASN A 205 -12.82 8.74 23.46
N ALA A 206 -14.05 9.25 23.58
CA ALA A 206 -14.63 10.20 22.63
C ALA A 206 -13.77 11.45 22.40
N SER A 207 -13.19 12.03 23.46
CA SER A 207 -12.32 13.20 23.34
C SER A 207 -11.02 12.91 22.60
N SER A 208 -10.43 11.73 22.76
CA SER A 208 -9.26 11.30 21.98
C SER A 208 -9.61 11.10 20.51
N TRP A 209 -10.75 10.48 20.20
CA TRP A 209 -11.23 10.36 18.83
C TRP A 209 -11.55 11.71 18.18
N GLN A 210 -12.11 12.65 18.94
CA GLN A 210 -12.38 14.01 18.47
C GLN A 210 -11.08 14.75 18.12
N ARG A 211 -10.08 14.76 19.01
CA ARG A 211 -8.77 15.37 18.72
C ARG A 211 -8.09 14.72 17.52
N PHE A 212 -8.18 13.39 17.41
CA PHE A 212 -7.68 12.68 16.25
C PHE A 212 -8.41 13.14 14.98
N ASN A 213 -9.74 13.23 15.01
CA ASN A 213 -10.55 13.70 13.89
C ASN A 213 -10.18 15.12 13.44
N GLU A 214 -9.98 16.04 14.37
CA GLU A 214 -9.49 17.40 14.10
C GLU A 214 -8.11 17.39 13.44
N SER A 215 -7.23 16.46 13.81
CA SER A 215 -5.88 16.32 13.22
C SER A 215 -5.86 15.75 11.79
N ILE A 216 -7.00 15.24 11.31
CA ILE A 216 -7.18 14.68 9.96
C ILE A 216 -8.31 15.40 9.21
N ASP A 217 -8.51 16.68 9.49
CA ASP A 217 -9.48 17.54 8.80
C ASP A 217 -10.93 17.01 8.83
N GLY A 218 -11.34 16.38 9.93
CA GLY A 218 -12.72 15.90 10.09
C GLY A 218 -13.04 14.60 9.34
N ARG A 219 -12.04 13.82 8.93
CA ARG A 219 -12.18 12.65 8.05
C ARG A 219 -12.42 11.31 8.75
N LEU A 220 -12.65 11.32 10.05
CA LEU A 220 -13.07 10.14 10.81
C LEU A 220 -14.55 9.86 10.54
N VAL A 221 -14.87 8.66 10.07
CA VAL A 221 -16.23 8.20 9.80
C VAL A 221 -16.51 6.88 10.53
N SER A 222 -17.79 6.50 10.60
CA SER A 222 -18.25 5.26 11.25
C SER A 222 -18.87 4.31 10.22
N PRO A 223 -18.09 3.40 9.61
CA PRO A 223 -18.58 2.49 8.57
C PRO A 223 -19.68 1.55 9.08
N LYS A 224 -20.58 1.18 8.17
CA LYS A 224 -21.59 0.14 8.37
C LYS A 224 -21.50 -0.89 7.24
N PRO A 225 -21.89 -2.15 7.50
CA PRO A 225 -22.07 -3.14 6.43
C PRO A 225 -22.92 -2.59 5.29
N SER A 226 -22.60 -2.98 4.06
CA SER A 226 -23.22 -2.41 2.86
C SER A 226 -24.73 -2.64 2.80
N ALA A 227 -25.21 -3.75 3.39
CA ALA A 227 -26.63 -4.07 3.53
C ALA A 227 -27.32 -3.42 4.74
N ALA A 228 -26.61 -2.69 5.62
CA ALA A 228 -27.18 -2.19 6.87
C ALA A 228 -28.39 -1.26 6.68
N VAL A 229 -28.42 -0.50 5.58
CA VAL A 229 -29.53 0.39 5.19
C VAL A 229 -30.86 -0.34 4.98
N CYS A 230 -30.80 -1.65 4.75
CA CYS A 230 -31.97 -2.50 4.56
C CYS A 230 -32.45 -3.20 5.85
N ASN A 231 -31.84 -2.99 7.02
CA ASN A 231 -32.11 -3.82 8.21
C ASN A 231 -32.59 -3.00 9.44
N TYR A 232 -33.30 -3.65 10.38
CA TYR A 232 -33.99 -3.01 11.51
C TYR A 232 -33.04 -2.17 12.38
N ASN A 233 -33.46 -0.94 12.71
CA ASN A 233 -32.76 0.21 13.33
C ASN A 233 -32.17 1.26 12.36
N LEU A 234 -31.98 0.93 11.07
CA LEU A 234 -31.47 1.86 10.05
C LEU A 234 -32.30 1.84 8.76
N LEU A 235 -33.52 1.29 8.80
CA LEU A 235 -34.38 1.14 7.62
C LEU A 235 -34.59 2.52 6.96
N ASN A 236 -33.83 2.74 5.90
CA ASN A 236 -33.96 3.86 5.01
C ASN A 236 -34.39 3.25 3.68
N THR A 237 -35.69 3.32 3.39
CA THR A 237 -36.30 2.65 2.25
C THR A 237 -35.65 3.05 0.94
N ASP A 238 -35.28 4.33 0.78
CA ASP A 238 -34.64 4.84 -0.43
C ASP A 238 -33.20 4.35 -0.55
N ALA A 239 -32.42 4.43 0.54
CA ALA A 239 -31.05 3.93 0.55
C ALA A 239 -30.99 2.41 0.35
N CYS A 240 -31.97 1.66 0.87
CA CYS A 240 -32.09 0.23 0.62
C CYS A 240 -32.42 -0.08 -0.85
N VAL A 241 -33.36 0.65 -1.46
CA VAL A 241 -33.65 0.52 -2.91
C VAL A 241 -32.40 0.77 -3.75
N ILE A 242 -31.62 1.81 -3.42
CA ILE A 242 -30.36 2.10 -4.11
C ILE A 242 -29.35 0.96 -3.91
N ALA A 243 -29.15 0.50 -2.66
CA ALA A 243 -28.21 -0.57 -2.35
C ALA A 243 -28.55 -1.87 -3.09
N THR A 244 -29.84 -2.24 -3.15
CA THR A 244 -30.32 -3.40 -3.90
C THR A 244 -30.09 -3.23 -5.41
N ALA A 245 -30.39 -2.07 -5.97
CA ALA A 245 -30.20 -1.81 -7.40
C ALA A 245 -28.72 -1.75 -7.83
N GLN A 246 -27.84 -1.30 -6.93
CA GLN A 246 -26.41 -1.15 -7.18
C GLN A 246 -25.56 -2.28 -6.60
N TRP A 247 -26.19 -3.35 -6.10
CA TRP A 247 -25.50 -4.37 -5.31
C TRP A 247 -24.33 -5.03 -6.05
N THR A 248 -24.51 -5.25 -7.35
CA THR A 248 -23.52 -5.84 -8.27
C THR A 248 -22.74 -4.79 -9.07
N ASN A 249 -22.88 -3.49 -8.73
CA ASN A 249 -22.08 -2.42 -9.33
C ASN A 249 -20.76 -2.26 -8.57
N ALA A 250 -19.66 -2.68 -9.21
CA ALA A 250 -18.34 -2.65 -8.61
C ALA A 250 -17.85 -1.24 -8.22
N SER A 251 -18.23 -0.21 -8.99
CA SER A 251 -17.88 1.17 -8.68
C SER A 251 -18.65 1.64 -7.45
N TRP A 252 -19.96 1.40 -7.40
CA TRP A 252 -20.79 1.74 -6.24
C TRP A 252 -20.26 1.08 -4.96
N ARG A 253 -19.91 -0.21 -5.02
CA ARG A 253 -19.31 -0.93 -3.88
C ARG A 253 -17.95 -0.34 -3.50
N SER A 254 -17.11 0.02 -4.47
CA SER A 254 -15.79 0.63 -4.16
C SER A 254 -15.93 1.96 -3.43
N ASP A 255 -17.01 2.69 -3.70
CA ASP A 255 -17.32 4.00 -3.11
C ASP A 255 -17.97 3.90 -1.72
N GLN A 256 -18.35 2.68 -1.28
CA GLN A 256 -18.84 2.45 0.06
C GLN A 256 -17.69 2.13 1.03
N VAL A 257 -17.54 2.92 2.09
CA VAL A 257 -16.48 2.73 3.09
C VAL A 257 -16.52 1.33 3.74
N GLY A 258 -17.72 0.81 4.02
CA GLY A 258 -17.91 -0.49 4.67
C GLY A 258 -18.02 -1.69 3.73
N ALA A 259 -18.20 -1.48 2.42
CA ALA A 259 -18.38 -2.58 1.49
C ALA A 259 -17.05 -3.24 1.11
N MET A 260 -17.12 -4.55 0.87
CA MET A 260 -16.14 -5.32 0.12
C MET A 260 -16.75 -5.70 -1.24
N GLN A 261 -15.91 -5.94 -2.25
CA GLN A 261 -16.40 -6.37 -3.57
C GLN A 261 -16.99 -7.79 -3.50
N ASN A 262 -16.48 -8.64 -2.60
CA ASN A 262 -17.12 -9.91 -2.30
C ASN A 262 -17.80 -9.78 -0.93
N HIS A 263 -19.13 -9.91 -0.91
CA HIS A 263 -19.94 -9.58 0.26
C HIS A 263 -19.60 -10.45 1.49
N ASN A 264 -19.21 -11.70 1.26
CA ASN A 264 -18.85 -12.66 2.32
C ASN A 264 -17.74 -12.17 3.25
N TRP A 265 -16.88 -11.23 2.82
CA TRP A 265 -15.83 -10.68 3.67
C TRP A 265 -16.32 -9.60 4.63
N GLU A 266 -17.52 -9.05 4.44
CA GLU A 266 -18.15 -8.18 5.44
C GLU A 266 -18.52 -9.00 6.69
N LYS A 267 -18.79 -10.31 6.55
CA LYS A 267 -19.16 -11.24 7.63
C LYS A 267 -20.23 -10.69 8.58
N SER A 268 -21.13 -9.89 8.03
CA SER A 268 -22.26 -9.32 8.75
C SER A 268 -23.48 -10.20 8.59
N SER A 269 -24.39 -10.16 9.55
CA SER A 269 -25.74 -10.75 9.42
C SER A 269 -26.72 -9.86 8.63
N CYS A 270 -26.26 -8.71 8.12
CA CYS A 270 -27.08 -7.78 7.34
C CYS A 270 -27.30 -8.34 5.93
N SER A 271 -28.53 -8.27 5.42
CA SER A 271 -28.88 -8.74 4.08
C SER A 271 -29.74 -7.73 3.33
N ILE A 272 -29.54 -7.62 2.02
CA ILE A 272 -30.45 -6.90 1.10
C ILE A 272 -31.66 -7.75 0.69
N SER A 273 -31.52 -9.07 0.77
CA SER A 273 -32.52 -10.05 0.33
C SER A 273 -33.50 -10.44 1.45
N SER A 274 -33.15 -10.17 2.71
CA SER A 274 -33.97 -10.48 3.89
C SER A 274 -33.96 -9.34 4.91
N PRO A 275 -34.62 -8.20 4.61
CA PRO A 275 -34.46 -6.90 5.31
C PRO A 275 -34.96 -6.81 6.77
N ASN A 276 -35.22 -7.93 7.46
CA ASN A 276 -35.79 -7.95 8.82
C ASN A 276 -34.96 -8.75 9.84
N ILE A 277 -33.70 -9.07 9.52
CA ILE A 277 -32.78 -9.76 10.44
C ILE A 277 -32.01 -8.73 11.26
N SER A 278 -31.62 -9.08 12.50
CA SER A 278 -30.70 -8.28 13.28
C SER A 278 -29.38 -8.10 12.52
N CYS A 279 -29.04 -6.85 12.19
CA CYS A 279 -27.83 -6.52 11.44
C CYS A 279 -26.64 -6.31 12.38
N SER A 280 -25.62 -7.15 12.25
CA SER A 280 -24.38 -7.07 13.01
C SER A 280 -23.26 -6.41 12.20
N GLN A 281 -22.31 -5.78 12.89
CA GLN A 281 -21.17 -5.11 12.25
C GLN A 281 -20.25 -6.09 11.48
N GLY A 282 -20.18 -7.36 11.93
CA GLY A 282 -19.33 -8.36 11.31
C GLY A 282 -17.85 -8.00 11.36
N SER A 283 -17.16 -8.19 10.23
CA SER A 283 -15.76 -7.79 10.04
C SER A 283 -15.60 -6.34 9.58
N VAL A 284 -16.69 -5.62 9.30
CA VAL A 284 -16.61 -4.22 8.85
C VAL A 284 -16.04 -3.35 9.97
N PRO A 285 -14.96 -2.58 9.75
CA PRO A 285 -14.34 -1.73 10.77
C PRO A 285 -15.33 -0.74 11.39
N VAL A 286 -15.19 -0.43 12.69
CA VAL A 286 -16.13 0.44 13.41
C VAL A 286 -15.88 1.92 13.19
N LEU A 287 -14.63 2.27 12.88
CA LEU A 287 -14.18 3.60 12.52
C LEU A 287 -13.30 3.49 11.27
N ALA A 288 -13.35 4.52 10.43
CA ALA A 288 -12.48 4.64 9.27
C ALA A 288 -11.97 6.07 9.11
N VAL A 289 -10.80 6.20 8.48
CA VAL A 289 -10.23 7.47 8.05
C VAL A 289 -10.32 7.55 6.52
N ASN A 290 -11.09 8.52 6.02
CA ASN A 290 -11.20 8.80 4.59
C ASN A 290 -9.99 9.62 4.12
N ALA A 291 -8.86 8.95 3.93
CA ALA A 291 -7.59 9.59 3.63
C ALA A 291 -7.56 10.18 2.20
N THR A 292 -6.91 11.33 2.09
CA THR A 292 -6.76 12.13 0.85
C THR A 292 -5.37 12.74 0.78
N LEU A 293 -4.75 12.99 1.93
CA LEU A 293 -3.40 13.49 2.08
C LEU A 293 -2.52 12.46 2.78
N SER A 294 -1.22 12.53 2.52
CA SER A 294 -0.22 11.66 3.17
C SER A 294 -0.20 11.85 4.70
N GLU A 295 -0.55 13.06 5.14
CA GLU A 295 -0.60 13.49 6.52
C GLU A 295 -1.71 12.75 7.29
N HIS A 296 -2.85 12.48 6.64
CA HIS A 296 -3.93 11.66 7.20
C HIS A 296 -3.46 10.22 7.43
N VAL A 297 -2.70 9.67 6.47
CA VAL A 297 -2.12 8.33 6.58
C VAL A 297 -1.12 8.28 7.74
N GLN A 298 -0.19 9.22 7.82
CA GLN A 298 0.79 9.27 8.91
C GLN A 298 0.13 9.47 10.27
N ALA A 299 -0.89 10.33 10.37
CA ALA A 299 -1.65 10.53 11.60
C ALA A 299 -2.38 9.23 12.03
N THR A 300 -2.96 8.51 11.08
CA THR A 300 -3.65 7.24 11.33
C THR A 300 -2.68 6.15 11.80
N VAL A 301 -1.50 6.04 11.17
CA VAL A 301 -0.43 5.13 11.63
C VAL A 301 -0.04 5.46 13.06
N ARG A 302 0.21 6.73 13.38
CA ARG A 302 0.54 7.15 14.75
C ARG A 302 -0.57 6.80 15.74
N MET A 303 -1.82 7.11 15.41
CA MET A 303 -2.98 6.82 16.24
C MET A 303 -3.11 5.32 16.53
N ALA A 304 -2.94 4.49 15.50
CA ALA A 304 -2.98 3.04 15.64
C ALA A 304 -1.82 2.49 16.46
N THR A 305 -0.59 2.97 16.24
CA THR A 305 0.57 2.47 16.98
C THR A 305 0.53 2.88 18.46
N VAL A 306 0.21 4.15 18.77
CA VAL A 306 0.16 4.66 20.15
C VAL A 306 -0.89 3.94 20.99
N ASN A 307 -2.06 3.68 20.42
CA ASN A 307 -3.17 3.02 21.12
C ASN A 307 -3.24 1.51 20.87
N ASN A 308 -2.21 0.94 20.22
CA ASN A 308 -2.14 -0.47 19.86
C ASN A 308 -3.38 -1.00 19.13
N LEU A 309 -3.99 -0.18 18.27
CA LEU A 309 -5.22 -0.53 17.56
C LEU A 309 -4.95 -1.59 16.48
N ARG A 310 -5.97 -2.40 16.19
CA ARG A 310 -6.01 -3.19 14.96
C ARG A 310 -6.18 -2.23 13.77
N LEU A 311 -5.12 -2.01 13.00
CA LEU A 311 -5.15 -1.20 11.78
C LEU A 311 -5.45 -2.09 10.56
N VAL A 312 -6.41 -1.66 9.74
CA VAL A 312 -6.75 -2.28 8.45
C VAL A 312 -6.55 -1.28 7.34
N ILE A 313 -6.10 -1.72 6.17
CA ILE A 313 -5.86 -0.85 5.01
C ILE A 313 -6.79 -1.30 3.87
N LYS A 314 -7.56 -0.36 3.32
CA LYS A 314 -8.42 -0.61 2.15
C LYS A 314 -8.20 0.45 1.09
N THR A 315 -8.11 0.02 -0.16
CA THR A 315 -8.32 0.87 -1.33
C THR A 315 -9.75 0.63 -1.84
N THR A 316 -9.99 -0.48 -2.55
CA THR A 316 -11.25 -0.74 -3.27
C THR A 316 -12.09 -1.89 -2.70
N GLY A 317 -11.55 -2.67 -1.76
CA GLY A 317 -12.26 -3.81 -1.14
C GLY A 317 -12.30 -5.09 -1.98
N HIS A 318 -11.43 -5.21 -2.99
CA HIS A 318 -11.35 -6.36 -3.92
C HIS A 318 -10.79 -7.66 -3.33
N ASP A 319 -10.29 -7.65 -2.09
CA ASP A 319 -9.48 -8.75 -1.58
C ASP A 319 -10.27 -10.06 -1.39
N TYR A 320 -9.84 -11.12 -2.07
CA TYR A 320 -10.47 -12.46 -2.00
C TYR A 320 -10.15 -13.25 -0.73
N LEU A 321 -9.32 -12.72 0.18
CA LEU A 321 -8.93 -13.38 1.43
C LEU A 321 -9.39 -12.59 2.67
N GLY A 322 -10.13 -11.49 2.48
CA GLY A 322 -10.61 -10.62 3.56
C GLY A 322 -9.53 -9.76 4.22
N ARG A 323 -8.40 -9.51 3.55
CA ARG A 323 -7.24 -8.78 4.12
C ARG A 323 -7.48 -7.28 4.31
N SER A 324 -8.52 -6.71 3.68
CA SER A 324 -8.88 -5.29 3.76
C SER A 324 -10.03 -4.99 4.72
N THR A 325 -10.33 -5.89 5.66
CA THR A 325 -11.41 -5.74 6.65
C THR A 325 -11.08 -6.53 7.93
N ALA A 326 -11.55 -6.07 9.09
CA ALA A 326 -11.40 -6.80 10.36
C ALA A 326 -12.36 -6.27 11.44
N ALA A 327 -12.92 -7.17 12.25
CA ALA A 327 -13.84 -6.81 13.33
C ALA A 327 -13.16 -5.91 14.38
N GLY A 328 -13.90 -4.92 14.89
CA GLY A 328 -13.46 -4.04 15.98
C GLY A 328 -12.24 -3.16 15.67
N SER A 329 -11.90 -3.00 14.39
CA SER A 329 -10.67 -2.34 13.92
C SER A 329 -10.88 -0.87 13.53
N LEU A 330 -9.74 -0.17 13.34
CA LEU A 330 -9.66 1.13 12.67
C LEU A 330 -9.24 0.92 11.21
N LEU A 331 -10.05 1.42 10.27
CA LEU A 331 -9.75 1.38 8.85
C LEU A 331 -9.03 2.63 8.38
N LEU A 332 -7.95 2.45 7.62
CA LEU A 332 -7.39 3.48 6.75
C LEU A 332 -7.90 3.25 5.33
N TRP A 333 -8.76 4.14 4.84
CA TRP A 333 -9.36 4.04 3.51
C TRP A 333 -8.70 5.05 2.56
N LEU A 334 -7.96 4.52 1.58
CA LEU A 334 -7.12 5.29 0.65
C LEU A 334 -7.84 5.64 -0.67
N HIS A 335 -9.12 5.29 -0.81
CA HIS A 335 -9.89 5.41 -2.06
C HIS A 335 -9.91 6.82 -2.66
N PHE A 336 -9.86 7.86 -1.83
CA PHE A 336 -9.90 9.25 -2.31
C PHE A 336 -8.52 9.84 -2.67
N MET A 337 -7.45 9.04 -2.63
CA MET A 337 -6.14 9.42 -3.18
C MET A 337 -6.12 9.07 -4.68
N THR A 338 -6.67 9.94 -5.53
CA THR A 338 -7.00 9.63 -6.93
C THR A 338 -6.14 10.39 -7.96
N ASN A 339 -5.04 11.00 -7.54
CA ASN A 339 -4.20 11.75 -8.48
C ASN A 339 -3.49 10.83 -9.48
N MET A 340 -3.40 11.31 -10.72
CA MET A 340 -2.67 10.68 -11.82
C MET A 340 -1.78 11.73 -12.47
N THR A 341 -0.51 11.43 -12.67
CA THR A 341 0.45 12.38 -13.28
C THR A 341 1.32 11.67 -14.30
N LEU A 342 1.34 12.18 -15.53
CA LEU A 342 2.27 11.72 -16.56
C LEU A 342 3.63 12.36 -16.31
N ILE A 343 4.68 11.56 -16.37
CA ILE A 343 6.06 11.99 -16.17
C ILE A 343 6.81 11.70 -17.48
N PRO A 344 7.06 12.72 -18.32
CA PRO A 344 7.90 12.56 -19.50
C PRO A 344 9.37 12.40 -19.07
N ASP A 345 10.13 11.66 -19.86
CA ASP A 345 11.58 11.49 -19.72
C ASP A 345 12.01 11.12 -18.29
N PHE A 346 11.30 10.17 -17.68
CA PHE A 346 11.63 9.69 -16.35
C PHE A 346 13.03 9.05 -16.36
N SER A 347 13.95 9.64 -15.59
CA SER A 347 15.28 9.08 -15.38
C SER A 347 15.33 8.39 -14.02
N SER A 348 15.59 7.08 -14.04
CA SER A 348 15.76 6.31 -12.83
C SER A 348 17.08 6.67 -12.15
N CYS A 349 17.17 6.39 -10.85
CA CYS A 349 18.41 6.57 -10.10
C CYS A 349 19.57 5.68 -10.58
N THR A 350 19.31 4.68 -11.44
CA THR A 350 20.34 3.84 -12.07
C THR A 350 20.70 4.30 -13.48
N GLY A 351 20.14 5.43 -13.96
CA GLY A 351 20.35 5.96 -15.30
C GLY A 351 19.49 5.32 -16.40
N GLU A 352 18.48 4.51 -16.05
CA GLU A 352 17.49 4.04 -17.02
C GLU A 352 16.58 5.21 -17.40
N ASN A 353 16.44 5.48 -18.69
CA ASN A 353 15.52 6.51 -19.18
C ASN A 353 14.25 5.86 -19.73
N VAL A 354 13.10 6.31 -19.23
CA VAL A 354 11.76 5.88 -19.65
C VAL A 354 11.05 7.08 -20.25
N LEU A 355 10.72 6.99 -21.54
CA LEU A 355 10.13 8.11 -22.30
C LEU A 355 8.85 8.65 -21.63
N ASN A 356 7.97 7.77 -21.18
CA ASN A 356 6.76 8.15 -20.46
C ASN A 356 6.52 7.18 -19.30
N ALA A 357 6.43 7.73 -18.09
CA ALA A 357 5.97 7.04 -16.91
C ALA A 357 4.68 7.67 -16.38
N ILE A 358 3.92 6.94 -15.57
CA ILE A 358 2.73 7.45 -14.90
C ILE A 358 2.85 7.24 -13.40
N ARG A 359 2.63 8.31 -12.63
CA ARG A 359 2.43 8.24 -11.18
C ARG A 359 0.94 8.08 -10.90
N LEU A 360 0.61 7.08 -10.10
CA LEU A 360 -0.75 6.72 -9.71
C LEU A 360 -0.86 6.69 -8.20
N ASP A 361 -1.79 7.45 -7.62
CA ASP A 361 -2.07 7.39 -6.19
C ASP A 361 -2.88 6.13 -5.80
N ALA A 362 -2.90 5.80 -4.51
CA ALA A 362 -3.44 4.55 -3.95
C ALA A 362 -4.90 4.24 -4.30
N GLY A 363 -5.72 5.29 -4.44
CA GLY A 363 -7.14 5.20 -4.75
C GLY A 363 -7.45 5.04 -6.23
N VAL A 364 -6.49 5.25 -7.12
CA VAL A 364 -6.70 5.16 -8.58
C VAL A 364 -7.02 3.71 -8.98
N GLN A 365 -8.04 3.55 -9.83
CA GLN A 365 -8.52 2.25 -10.31
C GLN A 365 -8.20 2.05 -11.80
N TRP A 366 -7.96 0.82 -12.25
CA TRP A 366 -7.45 0.54 -13.61
C TRP A 366 -8.30 1.09 -14.75
N GLY A 367 -9.63 1.06 -14.63
CA GLY A 367 -10.51 1.63 -15.66
C GLY A 367 -10.30 3.14 -15.86
N GLN A 368 -10.00 3.86 -14.78
CA GLN A 368 -9.64 5.28 -14.83
C GLN A 368 -8.28 5.47 -15.50
N VAL A 369 -7.30 4.61 -15.18
CA VAL A 369 -5.95 4.66 -15.77
C VAL A 369 -6.00 4.48 -17.28
N TYR A 370 -6.73 3.47 -17.77
CA TYR A 370 -6.81 3.20 -19.22
C TYR A 370 -7.49 4.34 -19.96
N THR A 371 -8.61 4.85 -19.42
CA THR A 371 -9.33 5.98 -20.01
C THR A 371 -8.46 7.23 -20.02
N TRP A 372 -7.73 7.50 -18.94
CA TRP A 372 -6.88 8.67 -18.82
C TRP A 372 -5.63 8.60 -19.70
N LEU A 373 -4.99 7.44 -19.85
CA LEU A 373 -3.82 7.29 -20.73
C LEU A 373 -4.19 7.30 -22.22
N ALA A 374 -5.42 6.96 -22.58
CA ALA A 374 -5.88 6.95 -23.97
C ALA A 374 -5.75 8.32 -24.65
N GLN A 375 -5.92 9.43 -23.91
CA GLN A 375 -5.75 10.79 -24.44
C GLN A 375 -4.30 11.09 -24.89
N TYR A 376 -3.34 10.30 -24.43
CA TYR A 376 -1.92 10.39 -24.79
C TYR A 376 -1.49 9.29 -25.77
N ASN A 377 -2.43 8.48 -26.28
CA ASN A 377 -2.15 7.26 -27.04
C ASN A 377 -1.24 6.28 -26.27
N LEU A 378 -1.39 6.23 -24.95
CA LEU A 378 -0.64 5.36 -24.06
C LEU A 378 -1.55 4.33 -23.39
N THR A 379 -0.93 3.29 -22.85
CA THR A 379 -1.51 2.32 -21.93
C THR A 379 -0.50 1.94 -20.85
N ALA A 380 -0.97 1.27 -19.80
CA ALA A 380 -0.15 0.68 -18.75
C ALA A 380 -0.53 -0.79 -18.56
N ILE A 381 0.36 -1.56 -17.94
CA ILE A 381 0.12 -2.98 -17.68
C ILE A 381 -0.64 -3.11 -16.38
N GLY A 382 -1.93 -3.44 -16.47
CA GLY A 382 -2.84 -3.54 -15.33
C GLY A 382 -3.81 -4.71 -15.42
N GLY A 383 -4.80 -4.71 -14.52
CA GLY A 383 -5.79 -5.77 -14.39
C GLY A 383 -6.90 -5.68 -15.44
N ALA A 384 -7.63 -6.79 -15.62
CA ALA A 384 -8.81 -6.85 -16.48
C ALA A 384 -10.03 -6.16 -15.85
N SER A 385 -10.14 -6.15 -14.52
CA SER A 385 -11.24 -5.52 -13.79
C SER A 385 -10.97 -4.03 -13.56
N GLY A 386 -11.93 -3.19 -13.96
CA GLY A 386 -11.78 -1.73 -13.96
C GLY A 386 -11.68 -1.10 -12.57
N THR A 387 -12.29 -1.73 -11.56
CA THR A 387 -12.40 -1.19 -10.20
C THR A 387 -11.31 -1.70 -9.23
N VAL A 388 -10.36 -2.47 -9.75
CA VAL A 388 -9.19 -2.88 -8.98
C VAL A 388 -8.25 -1.68 -8.84
N SER A 389 -7.78 -1.42 -7.62
CA SER A 389 -6.80 -0.35 -7.35
C SER A 389 -5.49 -0.65 -8.07
N ALA A 390 -4.96 0.35 -8.78
CA ALA A 390 -3.78 0.23 -9.61
C ALA A 390 -2.49 0.03 -8.81
N THR A 391 -2.42 0.53 -7.57
CA THR A 391 -1.20 0.48 -6.74
C THR A 391 -1.38 -0.26 -5.41
N GLY A 392 -2.59 -0.74 -5.13
CA GLY A 392 -2.93 -1.54 -3.95
C GLY A 392 -2.41 -2.97 -4.00
N GLY A 393 -3.18 -3.91 -3.42
CA GLY A 393 -2.81 -5.32 -3.32
C GLY A 393 -2.52 -5.98 -4.69
N PHE A 394 -3.21 -5.56 -5.75
CA PHE A 394 -2.98 -6.02 -7.12
C PHE A 394 -1.51 -5.89 -7.53
N LEU A 395 -0.98 -4.66 -7.51
CA LEU A 395 0.40 -4.37 -7.93
C LEU A 395 1.41 -4.99 -6.96
N GLN A 396 1.13 -4.91 -5.66
CA GLN A 396 2.05 -5.38 -4.62
C GLN A 396 2.17 -6.91 -4.55
N GLY A 397 1.17 -7.65 -5.05
CA GLY A 397 1.20 -9.11 -5.13
C GLY A 397 1.69 -9.67 -6.47
N GLY A 398 1.78 -8.84 -7.52
CA GLY A 398 2.24 -9.25 -8.86
C GLY A 398 1.49 -8.55 -9.99
N GLY A 399 0.17 -8.72 -10.03
CA GLY A 399 -0.70 -8.09 -11.01
C GLY A 399 -0.59 -8.71 -12.40
N HIS A 400 -1.44 -9.71 -12.67
CA HIS A 400 -1.63 -10.26 -14.02
C HIS A 400 -2.72 -9.50 -14.79
N GLY A 401 -2.78 -9.68 -16.11
CA GLY A 401 -3.83 -9.07 -16.91
C GLY A 401 -3.68 -9.27 -18.42
N PRO A 402 -4.56 -8.65 -19.23
CA PRO A 402 -4.64 -8.86 -20.67
C PRO A 402 -3.31 -8.66 -21.42
N LEU A 403 -2.49 -7.71 -20.97
CA LEU A 403 -1.25 -7.31 -21.64
C LEU A 403 0.02 -7.90 -21.00
N THR A 404 -0.08 -8.75 -19.98
CA THR A 404 1.12 -9.19 -19.26
C THR A 404 2.03 -10.09 -20.07
N ARG A 405 1.50 -10.92 -20.98
CA ARG A 405 2.33 -11.68 -21.93
C ARG A 405 3.14 -10.76 -22.86
N TRP A 406 2.65 -9.56 -23.14
CA TRP A 406 3.28 -8.59 -24.04
C TRP A 406 4.41 -7.78 -23.36
N LYS A 407 4.32 -7.50 -22.05
CA LYS A 407 5.29 -6.62 -21.36
C LYS A 407 5.80 -7.09 -19.99
N GLY A 408 5.36 -8.24 -19.48
CA GLY A 408 5.63 -8.71 -18.11
C GLY A 408 4.46 -8.40 -17.17
N LEU A 409 4.55 -8.81 -15.90
CA LEU A 409 3.51 -8.50 -14.91
C LEU A 409 3.44 -6.99 -14.64
N ALA A 410 2.33 -6.51 -14.08
CA ALA A 410 2.20 -5.10 -13.69
C ALA A 410 3.31 -4.67 -12.72
N VAL A 411 3.65 -5.53 -11.76
CA VAL A 411 4.73 -5.31 -10.79
C VAL A 411 6.11 -5.19 -11.44
N ASP A 412 6.29 -5.81 -12.59
CA ASP A 412 7.55 -5.74 -13.34
C ASP A 412 7.76 -4.33 -13.91
N GLN A 413 6.68 -3.56 -14.09
CA GLN A 413 6.69 -2.21 -14.66
C GLN A 413 6.97 -1.09 -13.65
N VAL A 414 7.02 -1.41 -12.34
CA VAL A 414 7.21 -0.42 -11.28
C VAL A 414 8.62 0.17 -11.32
N LEU A 415 8.69 1.50 -11.22
CA LEU A 415 9.92 2.28 -11.14
C LEU A 415 10.20 2.76 -9.71
N GLU A 416 9.18 3.22 -9.00
CA GLU A 416 9.26 3.67 -7.60
C GLU A 416 7.91 3.55 -6.89
N PHE A 417 7.96 3.52 -5.56
CA PHE A 417 6.80 3.73 -4.70
C PHE A 417 7.05 4.91 -3.76
N ASP A 418 5.97 5.59 -3.37
CA ASP A 418 5.93 6.49 -2.22
C ASP A 418 5.13 5.80 -1.12
N VAL A 419 5.71 5.66 0.07
CA VAL A 419 5.14 4.82 1.14
C VAL A 419 5.20 5.49 2.50
N VAL A 420 4.31 5.05 3.40
CA VAL A 420 4.39 5.32 4.85
C VAL A 420 4.70 4.01 5.58
N THR A 421 5.82 3.96 6.29
CA THR A 421 6.24 2.79 7.10
C THR A 421 5.56 2.75 8.47
N ALA A 422 5.72 1.64 9.20
CA ALA A 422 5.05 1.43 10.49
C ALA A 422 5.49 2.43 11.58
N ASP A 423 6.66 3.04 11.42
CA ASP A 423 7.15 4.15 12.24
C ASP A 423 6.56 5.52 11.85
N GLY A 424 5.65 5.56 10.87
CA GLY A 424 4.96 6.76 10.40
C GLY A 424 5.75 7.61 9.40
N ARG A 425 6.94 7.19 8.98
CA ARG A 425 7.75 7.96 8.03
C ARG A 425 7.27 7.79 6.59
N ARG A 426 7.12 8.91 5.87
CA ARG A 426 6.91 8.92 4.42
C ARG A 426 8.25 8.88 3.71
N GLN A 427 8.39 8.02 2.71
CA GLN A 427 9.62 7.93 1.91
C GLN A 427 9.37 7.35 0.52
N THR A 428 10.17 7.81 -0.44
CA THR A 428 10.31 7.15 -1.74
C THR A 428 11.16 5.89 -1.58
N VAL A 429 10.74 4.80 -2.24
CA VAL A 429 11.48 3.55 -2.31
C VAL A 429 11.62 3.10 -3.76
N ASN A 430 12.84 2.78 -4.16
CA ASN A 430 13.20 2.40 -5.52
C ASN A 430 14.48 1.54 -5.48
N THR A 431 15.08 1.27 -6.64
CA THR A 431 16.29 0.45 -6.74
C THR A 431 17.50 1.01 -5.97
N CYS A 432 17.56 2.32 -5.72
CA CYS A 432 18.70 2.97 -5.06
C CYS A 432 18.41 3.41 -3.62
N GLN A 433 17.15 3.61 -3.27
CA GLN A 433 16.71 4.04 -1.94
C GLN A 433 15.77 3.00 -1.34
N ASN A 434 16.16 2.44 -0.19
CA ASN A 434 15.42 1.36 0.48
C ASN A 434 15.09 0.17 -0.45
N SER A 435 16.10 -0.28 -1.22
CA SER A 435 15.96 -1.31 -2.25
C SER A 435 15.38 -2.64 -1.75
N ASN A 436 15.62 -2.99 -0.49
CA ASN A 436 14.98 -4.16 0.14
C ASN A 436 13.46 -3.99 0.25
N LEU A 437 12.97 -2.83 0.72
CA LEU A 437 11.53 -2.55 0.81
C LEU A 437 10.92 -2.45 -0.60
N PHE A 438 11.62 -1.82 -1.54
CA PHE A 438 11.21 -1.79 -2.95
C PHE A 438 11.08 -3.21 -3.53
N TRP A 439 12.05 -4.09 -3.28
CA TRP A 439 12.00 -5.50 -3.68
C TRP A 439 10.78 -6.21 -3.08
N THR A 440 10.49 -6.02 -1.78
CA THR A 440 9.33 -6.66 -1.12
C THR A 440 7.97 -6.15 -1.59
N LEU A 441 7.85 -4.86 -1.90
CA LEU A 441 6.60 -4.28 -2.40
C LEU A 441 6.31 -4.73 -3.83
N ARG A 442 7.30 -5.36 -4.49
CA ARG A 442 7.17 -5.93 -5.83
C ARG A 442 6.94 -7.44 -5.79
N GLY A 443 5.90 -7.88 -5.07
CA GLY A 443 5.45 -9.28 -5.07
C GLY A 443 5.24 -9.90 -3.68
N GLY A 444 5.67 -9.24 -2.61
CA GLY A 444 5.49 -9.69 -1.23
C GLY A 444 4.09 -9.45 -0.65
N GLY A 445 3.20 -8.83 -1.43
CA GLY A 445 1.83 -8.58 -1.06
C GLY A 445 1.58 -7.25 -0.35
N GLY A 446 0.37 -6.72 -0.55
CA GLY A 446 -0.06 -5.48 0.07
C GLY A 446 -0.47 -5.64 1.53
N GLY A 447 -0.39 -4.53 2.28
CA GLY A 447 -0.94 -4.45 3.64
C GLY A 447 -0.05 -5.05 4.75
N THR A 448 1.21 -5.40 4.45
CA THR A 448 2.14 -5.97 5.45
C THR A 448 3.45 -5.20 5.60
N PHE A 449 4.04 -4.60 4.57
CA PHE A 449 5.36 -3.95 4.70
C PHE A 449 5.29 -2.45 4.99
N ALA A 450 4.43 -1.75 4.26
CA ALA A 450 4.20 -0.32 4.36
C ALA A 450 2.85 0.02 3.72
N ILE A 451 2.36 1.24 3.97
CA ILE A 451 1.21 1.79 3.27
C ILE A 451 1.72 2.48 2.00
N VAL A 452 1.36 1.96 0.82
CA VAL A 452 1.67 2.60 -0.46
C VAL A 452 0.73 3.78 -0.67
N LEU A 453 1.28 4.98 -0.84
CA LEU A 453 0.55 6.20 -1.17
C LEU A 453 0.39 6.37 -2.69
N SER A 454 1.44 6.00 -3.44
CA SER A 454 1.44 6.04 -4.90
C SER A 454 2.55 5.16 -5.48
N ALA A 455 2.45 4.80 -6.76
CA ALA A 455 3.49 4.13 -7.52
C ALA A 455 3.74 4.83 -8.85
N VAL A 456 4.99 4.80 -9.33
CA VAL A 456 5.32 5.19 -10.70
C VAL A 456 5.53 3.95 -11.55
N LEU A 457 4.83 3.87 -12.67
CA LEU A 457 4.84 2.75 -13.61
C LEU A 457 5.33 3.19 -14.98
N ARG A 458 5.99 2.28 -15.70
CA ARG A 458 6.24 2.44 -17.14
C ARG A 458 4.90 2.50 -17.90
N THR A 459 4.83 3.34 -18.93
CA THR A 459 3.73 3.34 -19.90
C THR A 459 4.23 2.92 -21.28
N PHE A 460 3.31 2.53 -22.15
CA PHE A 460 3.59 2.03 -23.48
C PHE A 460 2.65 2.67 -24.50
N PRO A 461 3.06 2.82 -25.77
CA PRO A 461 2.12 3.14 -26.84
C PRO A 461 0.94 2.17 -26.81
N SER A 462 -0.27 2.69 -26.89
CA SER A 462 -1.47 1.86 -26.87
C SER A 462 -1.50 0.96 -28.10
N PRO A 463 -1.54 -0.38 -27.95
CA PRO A 463 -1.58 -1.27 -29.09
C PRO A 463 -2.97 -1.28 -29.72
N SER A 464 -3.07 -1.52 -31.03
CA SER A 464 -4.32 -2.04 -31.60
C SER A 464 -4.58 -3.44 -31.03
N VAL A 465 -5.83 -3.86 -30.95
CA VAL A 465 -6.19 -5.15 -30.36
C VAL A 465 -7.08 -5.93 -31.30
N LEU A 466 -6.67 -7.17 -31.60
CA LEU A 466 -7.58 -8.19 -32.12
C LEU A 466 -8.11 -9.00 -30.94
N SER A 467 -9.42 -9.24 -30.90
CA SER A 467 -10.07 -9.96 -29.81
C SER A 467 -10.89 -11.13 -30.33
N SER A 468 -10.76 -12.27 -29.66
CA SER A 468 -11.66 -13.41 -29.75
C SER A 468 -12.57 -13.40 -28.52
N PHE A 469 -13.88 -13.23 -28.74
CA PHE A 469 -14.90 -13.34 -27.70
C PHE A 469 -15.92 -14.39 -28.13
N ASN A 470 -15.89 -15.55 -27.48
CA ASN A 470 -16.70 -16.70 -27.87
C ASN A 470 -17.39 -17.33 -26.67
N ILE A 471 -18.67 -17.61 -26.82
CA ILE A 471 -19.48 -18.35 -25.86
C ILE A 471 -19.95 -19.61 -26.56
N LEU A 472 -19.59 -20.76 -25.99
CA LEU A 472 -19.95 -22.07 -26.51
C LEU A 472 -20.80 -22.79 -25.48
N THR A 473 -21.90 -23.37 -25.93
CA THR A 473 -22.71 -24.30 -25.14
C THR A 473 -22.89 -25.58 -25.97
N ILE A 474 -22.32 -26.68 -25.51
CA ILE A 474 -22.27 -27.95 -26.23
C ILE A 474 -23.08 -28.97 -25.44
N ALA A 475 -24.36 -29.12 -25.78
CA ALA A 475 -25.31 -29.95 -25.02
C ALA A 475 -24.87 -31.42 -24.87
N ASN A 476 -24.13 -31.97 -25.85
CA ASN A 476 -23.59 -33.32 -25.77
C ASN A 476 -22.29 -33.32 -24.97
N GLU A 477 -22.30 -33.93 -23.77
CA GLU A 477 -21.14 -33.95 -22.87
C GLU A 477 -19.91 -34.63 -23.48
N THR A 478 -20.08 -35.74 -24.21
CA THR A 478 -18.97 -36.40 -24.90
C THR A 478 -18.31 -35.46 -25.91
N ARG A 479 -19.12 -34.71 -26.67
CA ARG A 479 -18.60 -33.73 -27.64
C ARG A 479 -17.92 -32.55 -26.95
N TYR A 480 -18.50 -32.06 -25.86
CA TYR A 480 -17.92 -31.01 -25.01
C TYR A 480 -16.54 -31.44 -24.50
N ASN A 481 -16.44 -32.65 -23.93
CA ASN A 481 -15.19 -33.21 -23.44
C ASN A 481 -14.16 -33.27 -24.57
N SER A 482 -14.49 -33.86 -25.73
CA SER A 482 -13.59 -33.91 -26.89
C SER A 482 -13.13 -32.51 -27.35
N PHE A 483 -14.00 -31.50 -27.29
CA PHE A 483 -13.64 -30.13 -27.62
C PHE A 483 -12.68 -29.52 -26.57
N VAL A 484 -12.93 -29.75 -25.28
CA VAL A 484 -12.03 -29.28 -24.21
C VAL A 484 -10.64 -29.91 -24.37
N HIS A 485 -10.52 -31.20 -24.64
CA HIS A 485 -9.23 -31.83 -24.95
C HIS A 485 -8.52 -31.10 -26.10
N ASN A 486 -9.21 -30.89 -27.23
CA ASN A 486 -8.66 -30.16 -28.38
C ASN A 486 -8.24 -28.73 -28.01
N PHE A 487 -9.04 -28.01 -27.21
CA PHE A 487 -8.77 -26.64 -26.81
C PHE A 487 -7.56 -26.55 -25.87
N ILE A 488 -7.46 -27.42 -24.86
CA ILE A 488 -6.30 -27.44 -23.95
C ILE A 488 -5.01 -27.79 -24.70
N HIS A 489 -5.05 -28.73 -25.64
CA HIS A 489 -3.94 -29.02 -26.56
C HIS A 489 -3.55 -27.82 -27.43
N PHE A 490 -4.50 -26.92 -27.71
CA PHE A 490 -4.30 -25.75 -28.57
C PHE A 490 -3.79 -24.51 -27.83
N LEU A 491 -3.88 -24.47 -26.49
CA LEU A 491 -3.40 -23.35 -25.67
C LEU A 491 -1.93 -22.96 -25.93
N PRO A 492 -0.97 -23.90 -26.07
CA PRO A 492 0.40 -23.56 -26.43
C PRO A 492 0.51 -22.85 -27.78
N THR A 493 -0.26 -23.27 -28.79
CA THR A 493 -0.29 -22.61 -30.11
C THR A 493 -0.82 -21.18 -30.01
N LEU A 494 -1.88 -20.96 -29.22
CA LEU A 494 -2.38 -19.61 -28.93
C LEU A 494 -1.28 -18.76 -28.26
N ALA A 495 -0.59 -19.33 -27.29
CA ALA A 495 0.51 -18.66 -26.61
C ALA A 495 1.65 -18.27 -27.57
N ASP A 496 2.09 -19.20 -28.41
CA ASP A 496 3.17 -19.01 -29.39
C ASP A 496 2.83 -17.92 -30.42
N ASN A 497 1.55 -17.79 -30.76
CA ASN A 497 1.04 -16.73 -31.64
C ASN A 497 0.71 -15.42 -30.90
N GLY A 498 1.09 -15.28 -29.63
CA GLY A 498 0.98 -14.04 -28.87
C GLY A 498 -0.38 -13.78 -28.21
N TRP A 499 -1.33 -14.72 -28.30
CA TRP A 499 -2.63 -14.56 -27.65
C TRP A 499 -2.52 -14.63 -26.13
N ALA A 500 -3.30 -13.80 -25.45
CA ALA A 500 -3.43 -13.78 -24.01
C ALA A 500 -4.91 -13.65 -23.64
N GLY A 501 -5.29 -14.01 -22.42
CA GLY A 501 -6.66 -13.79 -21.97
C GLY A 501 -7.16 -14.84 -21.00
N SER A 502 -8.47 -15.01 -20.96
CA SER A 502 -9.15 -15.86 -19.99
C SER A 502 -10.14 -16.78 -20.67
N PHE A 503 -10.28 -18.00 -20.13
CA PHE A 503 -11.37 -18.90 -20.46
C PHE A 503 -12.09 -19.34 -19.19
N TYR A 504 -13.39 -19.57 -19.29
CA TYR A 504 -14.27 -19.91 -18.18
C TYR A 504 -14.99 -21.20 -18.53
N MET A 505 -14.79 -22.23 -17.71
CA MET A 505 -15.40 -23.55 -17.87
C MET A 505 -16.47 -23.75 -16.79
N ALA A 506 -17.69 -24.05 -17.24
CA ALA A 506 -18.79 -24.48 -16.39
C ALA A 506 -19.65 -25.50 -17.16
N ASP A 507 -20.01 -26.60 -16.51
CA ASP A 507 -20.84 -27.70 -17.02
C ASP A 507 -20.56 -28.07 -18.49
N THR A 508 -21.42 -27.64 -19.41
CA THR A 508 -21.28 -27.86 -20.87
C THR A 508 -21.01 -26.57 -21.64
N SER A 509 -20.53 -25.55 -20.94
CA SER A 509 -20.26 -24.21 -21.46
C SER A 509 -18.80 -23.80 -21.31
N LEU A 510 -18.27 -23.17 -22.35
CA LEU A 510 -16.94 -22.56 -22.37
C LEU A 510 -17.05 -21.14 -22.90
N VAL A 511 -16.55 -20.17 -22.13
CA VAL A 511 -16.38 -18.79 -22.58
C VAL A 511 -14.89 -18.54 -22.81
N ILE A 512 -14.53 -17.93 -23.93
CA ILE A 512 -13.16 -17.57 -24.29
C ILE A 512 -13.11 -16.07 -24.57
N ILE A 513 -12.25 -15.35 -23.84
CA ILE A 513 -12.00 -13.92 -24.01
C ILE A 513 -10.50 -13.71 -24.16
N PHE A 514 -10.03 -13.74 -25.39
CA PHE A 514 -8.62 -13.69 -25.74
C PHE A 514 -8.33 -12.46 -26.59
N LEU A 515 -7.13 -11.90 -26.45
CA LEU A 515 -6.65 -10.75 -27.20
C LEU A 515 -5.27 -10.99 -27.77
N LEU A 516 -4.98 -10.29 -28.87
CA LEU A 516 -3.69 -10.24 -29.54
C LEU A 516 -3.32 -8.77 -29.79
N PRO A 517 -2.40 -8.18 -28.99
CA PRO A 517 -1.97 -6.81 -29.15
C PRO A 517 -1.08 -6.67 -30.40
N ASN A 518 -1.34 -5.64 -31.22
CA ASN A 518 -0.68 -5.39 -32.51
C ASN A 518 -0.68 -6.61 -33.46
N GLY A 519 -1.77 -7.40 -33.42
CA GLY A 519 -1.91 -8.60 -34.23
C GLY A 519 -2.19 -8.33 -35.71
N ASP A 520 -1.74 -9.25 -36.57
CA ASP A 520 -2.15 -9.31 -37.97
C ASP A 520 -3.43 -10.14 -38.11
N LEU A 521 -4.44 -9.61 -38.79
CA LEU A 521 -5.76 -10.24 -38.91
C LEU A 521 -5.72 -11.58 -39.67
N ASN A 522 -4.84 -11.71 -40.68
CA ASN A 522 -4.74 -12.94 -41.45
C ASN A 522 -4.10 -14.05 -40.60
N VAL A 523 -3.03 -13.72 -39.87
CA VAL A 523 -2.41 -14.64 -38.91
C VAL A 523 -3.41 -15.04 -37.83
N ALA A 524 -4.12 -14.08 -37.26
CA ALA A 524 -5.11 -14.29 -36.22
C ALA A 524 -6.24 -15.24 -36.68
N ASN A 525 -6.78 -15.00 -37.88
CA ASN A 525 -7.78 -15.89 -38.50
C ASN A 525 -7.19 -17.28 -38.76
N ALA A 526 -5.97 -17.37 -39.30
CA ALA A 526 -5.30 -18.63 -39.55
C ALA A 526 -5.07 -19.44 -38.26
N THR A 527 -4.70 -18.79 -37.15
CA THR A 527 -4.56 -19.44 -35.84
C THR A 527 -5.89 -20.09 -35.44
N TRP A 528 -6.97 -19.32 -35.34
CA TRP A 528 -8.26 -19.87 -34.89
C TRP A 528 -8.85 -20.90 -35.87
N ASN A 529 -8.62 -20.75 -37.17
CA ASN A 529 -9.03 -21.73 -38.18
C ASN A 529 -8.43 -23.12 -37.94
N GLN A 530 -7.25 -23.23 -37.30
CA GLN A 530 -6.67 -24.53 -36.94
C GLN A 530 -7.52 -25.27 -35.91
N LEU A 531 -8.01 -24.57 -34.88
CA LEU A 531 -8.93 -25.13 -33.90
C LEU A 531 -10.28 -25.45 -34.55
N MET A 532 -10.78 -24.54 -35.40
CA MET A 532 -12.09 -24.68 -36.03
C MET A 532 -12.19 -25.81 -37.04
N LYS A 533 -11.09 -26.14 -37.74
CA LYS A 533 -11.07 -27.19 -38.77
C LYS A 533 -11.55 -28.54 -38.26
N ASN A 534 -11.28 -28.86 -36.99
CA ASN A 534 -11.69 -30.11 -36.35
C ASN A 534 -13.00 -29.97 -35.54
N ASN A 535 -13.66 -28.81 -35.63
CA ASN A 535 -14.83 -28.45 -34.83
C ASN A 535 -15.90 -27.70 -35.64
N THR A 536 -16.07 -28.07 -36.92
CA THR A 536 -17.01 -27.42 -37.86
C THR A 536 -18.48 -27.63 -37.50
N ASP A 537 -18.78 -28.59 -36.63
CA ASP A 537 -20.10 -28.88 -36.09
C ASP A 537 -20.53 -27.93 -34.96
N LEU A 538 -19.59 -27.14 -34.41
CA LEU A 538 -19.86 -26.20 -33.33
C LEU A 538 -20.22 -24.81 -33.87
N ASN A 539 -21.21 -24.18 -33.27
CA ASN A 539 -21.65 -22.83 -33.62
C ASN A 539 -20.81 -21.78 -32.88
N PHE A 540 -19.80 -21.24 -33.57
CA PHE A 540 -19.06 -20.07 -33.13
C PHE A 540 -19.64 -18.80 -33.75
N MET A 541 -19.53 -17.66 -33.07
CA MET A 541 -19.95 -16.37 -33.66
C MET A 541 -19.02 -15.97 -34.80
N GLN A 542 -19.57 -15.42 -35.88
CA GLN A 542 -18.81 -14.90 -37.03
C GLN A 542 -19.14 -13.42 -37.27
N PRO A 543 -18.13 -12.54 -37.49
CA PRO A 543 -16.70 -12.85 -37.51
C PRO A 543 -16.16 -13.19 -36.11
N PHE A 544 -15.32 -14.22 -36.04
CA PHE A 544 -14.74 -14.74 -34.80
C PHE A 544 -13.81 -13.73 -34.09
N ILE A 545 -13.25 -12.78 -34.86
CA ILE A 545 -12.28 -11.80 -34.39
C ILE A 545 -12.85 -10.39 -34.55
N LEU A 546 -12.86 -9.64 -33.45
CA LEU A 546 -13.18 -8.22 -33.40
C LEU A 546 -11.90 -7.40 -33.40
N THR A 547 -11.93 -6.23 -34.03
CA THR A 547 -10.79 -5.32 -34.12
C THR A 547 -11.05 -4.05 -33.32
N PHE A 548 -10.09 -3.64 -32.50
CA PHE A 548 -10.14 -2.41 -31.72
C PHE A 548 -8.92 -1.55 -32.04
N SER A 549 -9.15 -0.24 -32.11
CA SER A 549 -8.13 0.73 -32.49
C SER A 549 -7.07 0.95 -31.41
N SER A 550 -7.41 0.66 -30.14
CA SER A 550 -6.55 0.84 -28.98
C SER A 550 -6.91 -0.15 -27.87
N PHE A 551 -6.04 -0.29 -26.87
CA PHE A 551 -6.35 -1.12 -25.70
C PHE A 551 -7.53 -0.59 -24.87
N ASN A 552 -7.66 0.73 -24.75
CA ASN A 552 -8.77 1.33 -24.01
C ASN A 552 -10.12 1.04 -24.68
N ASP A 553 -10.17 1.12 -26.01
CA ASP A 553 -11.35 0.79 -26.81
C ASP A 553 -11.76 -0.69 -26.62
N PHE A 554 -10.79 -1.61 -26.66
CA PHE A 554 -11.02 -3.01 -26.29
C PHE A 554 -11.51 -3.16 -24.85
N PHE A 555 -10.87 -2.49 -23.88
CA PHE A 555 -11.24 -2.58 -22.47
C PHE A 555 -12.69 -2.13 -22.24
N LEU A 556 -13.10 -0.96 -22.76
CA LEU A 556 -14.44 -0.41 -22.55
C LEU A 556 -15.53 -1.27 -23.17
N ASN A 557 -15.28 -1.89 -24.33
CA ASN A 557 -16.27 -2.66 -25.06
C ASN A 557 -16.30 -4.15 -24.68
N VAL A 558 -15.18 -4.71 -24.21
CA VAL A 558 -15.07 -6.17 -23.97
C VAL A 558 -14.88 -6.52 -22.50
N LEU A 559 -14.11 -5.75 -21.72
CA LEU A 559 -13.78 -6.13 -20.32
C LEU A 559 -14.61 -5.37 -19.28
N ALA A 560 -14.78 -4.06 -19.46
CA ALA A 560 -15.51 -3.20 -18.52
C ALA A 560 -16.96 -3.66 -18.24
N PRO A 561 -17.70 -4.23 -19.22
CA PRO A 561 -19.03 -4.79 -18.95
C PRO A 561 -19.04 -6.00 -18.00
N PHE A 562 -17.90 -6.70 -17.85
CA PHE A 562 -17.78 -7.93 -17.04
C PHE A 562 -16.95 -7.67 -15.77
N ASN A 563 -17.58 -7.09 -14.75
CA ASN A 563 -16.97 -6.87 -13.42
C ASN A 563 -17.83 -7.53 -12.33
N PRO A 564 -17.79 -8.86 -12.17
CA PRO A 564 -18.61 -9.55 -11.18
C PRO A 564 -18.23 -9.11 -9.76
N THR A 565 -19.24 -8.77 -8.97
CA THR A 565 -19.11 -8.32 -7.58
C THR A 565 -20.45 -8.46 -6.85
N GLY A 566 -20.47 -8.23 -5.53
CA GLY A 566 -21.67 -8.33 -4.70
C GLY A 566 -22.00 -9.75 -4.28
N ASP A 567 -21.44 -10.76 -4.96
CA ASP A 567 -21.61 -12.17 -4.62
C ASP A 567 -20.80 -12.57 -3.39
N ASN A 568 -21.24 -13.65 -2.74
CA ASN A 568 -20.41 -14.41 -1.83
C ASN A 568 -19.57 -15.40 -2.63
N VAL A 569 -18.24 -15.30 -2.55
CA VAL A 569 -17.35 -16.17 -3.31
C VAL A 569 -16.11 -16.55 -2.50
N LEU A 570 -15.70 -17.81 -2.68
CA LEU A 570 -14.37 -18.31 -2.32
C LEU A 570 -13.72 -18.88 -3.55
N LEU A 571 -12.40 -18.74 -3.61
CA LEU A 571 -11.61 -19.25 -4.71
C LEU A 571 -10.27 -19.77 -4.21
N GLY A 572 -9.58 -20.50 -5.07
CA GLY A 572 -8.16 -20.80 -4.93
C GLY A 572 -7.52 -21.10 -6.26
N SER A 573 -6.19 -21.10 -6.30
CA SER A 573 -5.47 -21.11 -7.57
C SER A 573 -4.22 -21.95 -7.61
N ARG A 574 -3.80 -22.27 -8.83
CA ARG A 574 -2.48 -22.82 -9.15
C ARG A 574 -1.90 -22.17 -10.40
N LEU A 575 -0.60 -21.92 -10.37
CA LEU A 575 0.22 -21.59 -11.52
C LEU A 575 0.69 -22.89 -12.17
N ILE A 576 0.39 -23.09 -13.46
CA ILE A 576 0.75 -24.31 -14.18
C ILE A 576 1.94 -23.99 -15.10
N PRO A 577 3.10 -24.65 -14.91
CA PRO A 577 4.28 -24.47 -15.75
C PRO A 577 4.00 -24.74 -17.23
N GLU A 578 4.61 -23.96 -18.10
CA GLU A 578 4.52 -24.12 -19.55
C GLU A 578 4.93 -25.53 -20.01
N THR A 579 5.96 -26.10 -19.38
CA THR A 579 6.41 -27.47 -19.64
C THR A 579 5.31 -28.50 -19.40
N ILE A 580 4.48 -28.30 -18.38
CA ILE A 580 3.35 -29.19 -18.09
C ILE A 580 2.24 -29.00 -19.13
N VAL A 581 1.89 -27.75 -19.48
CA VAL A 581 0.87 -27.47 -20.50
C VAL A 581 1.23 -28.09 -21.85
N ARG A 582 2.51 -28.05 -22.23
CA ARG A 582 2.98 -28.61 -23.50
C ARG A 582 3.11 -30.14 -23.48
N ASN A 583 3.59 -30.71 -22.37
CA ASN A 583 3.96 -32.13 -22.33
C ASN A 583 2.86 -33.04 -21.76
N GLN A 584 1.90 -32.49 -21.00
CA GLN A 584 0.82 -33.24 -20.36
C GLN A 584 -0.59 -32.63 -20.59
N PRO A 585 -0.92 -32.15 -21.81
CA PRO A 585 -2.21 -31.51 -22.08
C PRO A 585 -3.41 -32.44 -21.86
N GLU A 586 -3.25 -33.75 -22.10
CA GLU A 586 -4.31 -34.75 -21.88
C GLU A 586 -4.70 -34.82 -20.39
N GLN A 587 -3.71 -34.98 -19.51
CA GLN A 587 -3.93 -35.05 -18.07
C GLN A 587 -4.53 -33.74 -17.51
N LEU A 588 -4.13 -32.59 -18.09
CA LEU A 588 -4.74 -31.30 -17.76
C LEU A 588 -6.20 -31.24 -18.18
N ALA A 589 -6.53 -31.62 -19.42
CA ALA A 589 -7.89 -31.64 -19.91
C ALA A 589 -8.80 -32.56 -19.07
N GLU A 590 -8.34 -33.78 -18.77
CA GLU A 590 -9.06 -34.71 -17.89
C GLU A 590 -9.31 -34.10 -16.50
N THR A 591 -8.29 -33.47 -15.91
CA THR A 591 -8.41 -32.83 -14.61
C THR A 591 -9.37 -31.66 -14.64
N PHE A 592 -9.28 -30.80 -15.65
CA PHE A 592 -10.16 -29.65 -15.83
C PHE A 592 -11.61 -30.09 -16.05
N LEU A 593 -11.85 -31.15 -16.81
CA LEU A 593 -13.18 -31.73 -17.01
C LEU A 593 -13.74 -32.35 -15.72
N ARG A 594 -12.88 -32.98 -14.90
CA ARG A 594 -13.27 -33.57 -13.62
C ARG A 594 -13.72 -32.51 -12.61
N ILE A 595 -13.05 -31.36 -12.59
CA ILE A 595 -13.32 -30.27 -11.64
C ILE A 595 -14.08 -29.10 -12.28
N LYS A 596 -14.54 -29.22 -13.53
CA LYS A 596 -15.28 -28.14 -14.20
C LYS A 596 -16.48 -27.74 -13.34
N GLY A 597 -16.75 -26.44 -13.29
CA GLY A 597 -17.77 -25.94 -12.39
C GLY A 597 -19.16 -26.51 -12.72
N LYS A 598 -19.92 -26.98 -11.73
CA LYS A 598 -21.38 -27.16 -11.80
C LYS A 598 -22.08 -25.87 -11.31
N ALA A 599 -23.40 -25.90 -11.12
CA ALA A 599 -24.16 -24.76 -10.60
C ALA A 599 -23.48 -24.11 -9.37
N GLY A 600 -23.17 -22.81 -9.47
CA GLY A 600 -22.48 -22.04 -8.41
C GLY A 600 -20.96 -22.18 -8.37
N THR A 601 -20.33 -22.87 -9.34
CA THR A 601 -18.87 -23.03 -9.41
C THR A 601 -18.33 -22.70 -10.80
N SER A 602 -17.05 -22.36 -10.88
CA SER A 602 -16.36 -22.10 -12.15
C SER A 602 -14.90 -22.54 -12.06
N LEU A 603 -14.40 -23.09 -13.16
CA LEU A 603 -12.96 -23.25 -13.39
C LEU A 603 -12.54 -22.18 -14.40
N ILE A 604 -11.65 -21.30 -13.98
CA ILE A 604 -11.19 -20.15 -14.76
C ILE A 604 -9.72 -20.38 -15.10
N GLY A 605 -9.36 -20.27 -16.37
CA GLY A 605 -7.98 -20.33 -16.82
C GLY A 605 -7.53 -19.03 -17.45
N HIS A 606 -6.40 -18.51 -16.98
CA HIS A 606 -5.80 -17.30 -17.51
C HIS A 606 -4.51 -17.65 -18.26
N LEU A 607 -4.51 -17.44 -19.57
CA LEU A 607 -3.31 -17.46 -20.42
C LEU A 607 -2.61 -16.10 -20.35
N VAL A 608 -2.02 -15.81 -19.19
CA VAL A 608 -1.47 -14.48 -18.85
C VAL A 608 0.01 -14.51 -18.48
N ALA A 609 0.60 -15.71 -18.41
CA ALA A 609 2.02 -15.93 -18.19
C ALA A 609 2.73 -16.42 -19.47
N GLY A 610 4.01 -16.80 -19.40
CA GLY A 610 4.83 -16.98 -20.59
C GLY A 610 5.19 -15.64 -21.26
N GLY A 611 5.75 -15.71 -22.47
CA GLY A 611 6.12 -14.50 -23.22
C GLY A 611 7.05 -13.60 -22.41
N GLN A 612 6.74 -12.30 -22.32
CA GLN A 612 7.56 -11.38 -21.53
C GLN A 612 7.54 -11.67 -20.03
N VAL A 613 6.49 -12.28 -19.47
CA VAL A 613 6.46 -12.65 -18.03
C VAL A 613 7.62 -13.58 -17.67
N SER A 614 7.96 -14.50 -18.57
CA SER A 614 9.08 -15.44 -18.41
C SER A 614 10.45 -14.80 -18.65
N ASN A 615 10.50 -13.75 -19.46
CA ASN A 615 11.75 -13.06 -19.81
C ASN A 615 12.15 -11.97 -18.81
N MET A 616 11.26 -11.56 -17.90
CA MET A 616 11.58 -10.57 -16.88
C MET A 616 12.61 -11.10 -15.87
N SER A 617 13.54 -10.23 -15.48
CA SER A 617 14.53 -10.55 -14.46
C SER A 617 13.89 -10.83 -13.09
N ASN A 618 14.45 -11.78 -12.33
CA ASN A 618 14.04 -12.08 -10.95
C ASN A 618 14.60 -11.07 -9.92
N ASN A 619 14.44 -9.78 -10.20
CA ASN A 619 14.91 -8.68 -9.34
C ASN A 619 13.82 -8.14 -8.39
N ASN A 620 12.73 -8.88 -8.24
CA ASN A 620 11.61 -8.57 -7.35
C ASN A 620 11.20 -9.83 -6.56
N SER A 621 10.22 -9.71 -5.67
CA SER A 621 9.82 -10.78 -4.76
C SER A 621 8.57 -11.54 -5.20
N VAL A 622 8.14 -11.38 -6.46
CA VAL A 622 7.00 -12.14 -6.97
C VAL A 622 7.34 -13.62 -6.96
N ASN A 623 6.33 -14.48 -6.73
CA ASN A 623 6.55 -15.92 -6.76
C ASN A 623 7.20 -16.35 -8.09
N SER A 624 8.37 -16.98 -8.02
CA SER A 624 9.15 -17.37 -9.20
C SER A 624 8.41 -18.34 -10.12
N ALA A 625 7.39 -19.05 -9.63
CA ALA A 625 6.52 -19.90 -10.45
C ALA A 625 5.85 -19.12 -11.60
N TRP A 626 5.65 -17.80 -11.46
CA TRP A 626 5.18 -16.95 -12.56
C TRP A 626 6.09 -16.98 -13.78
N ARG A 627 7.40 -17.15 -13.60
CA ARG A 627 8.38 -17.12 -14.71
C ARG A 627 8.36 -18.39 -15.53
N THR A 628 7.93 -19.50 -14.95
CA THR A 628 7.80 -20.78 -15.63
C THR A 628 6.37 -21.11 -16.02
N ALA A 629 5.38 -20.42 -15.46
CA ALA A 629 3.97 -20.63 -15.73
C ALA A 629 3.58 -20.22 -17.16
N LEU A 630 2.62 -20.94 -17.73
CA LEU A 630 1.85 -20.50 -18.89
C LEU A 630 0.42 -20.14 -18.49
N LEU A 631 -0.17 -20.93 -17.60
CA LEU A 631 -1.54 -20.74 -17.11
C LEU A 631 -1.57 -20.37 -15.63
N HIS A 632 -2.48 -19.48 -15.28
CA HIS A 632 -2.99 -19.33 -13.93
C HIS A 632 -4.42 -19.88 -13.89
N MET A 633 -4.62 -20.97 -13.15
CA MET A 633 -5.93 -21.61 -12.98
C MET A 633 -6.55 -21.20 -11.65
N ILE A 634 -7.85 -20.94 -11.64
CA ILE A 634 -8.65 -20.62 -10.47
C ILE A 634 -9.85 -21.57 -10.42
N TYR A 635 -10.10 -22.16 -9.27
CA TYR A 635 -11.40 -22.76 -8.97
C TYR A 635 -12.16 -21.84 -8.02
N SER A 636 -13.41 -21.51 -8.35
CA SER A 636 -14.26 -20.63 -7.54
C SER A 636 -15.60 -21.29 -7.23
N GLN A 637 -16.11 -21.00 -6.03
CA GLN A 637 -17.43 -21.39 -5.54
C GLN A 637 -18.15 -20.13 -5.02
N SER A 638 -19.34 -19.87 -5.52
CA SER A 638 -20.26 -18.86 -4.99
C SER A 638 -21.44 -19.49 -4.27
N TRP A 639 -22.14 -18.68 -3.47
CA TRP A 639 -23.37 -19.09 -2.79
C TRP A 639 -24.32 -17.90 -2.51
N PRO A 640 -25.63 -18.16 -2.36
CA PRO A 640 -26.61 -17.12 -2.05
C PRO A 640 -26.46 -16.56 -0.63
N ASP A 641 -26.92 -15.33 -0.42
CA ASP A 641 -27.08 -14.75 0.92
C ASP A 641 -27.96 -15.64 1.83
N GLY A 642 -27.67 -15.63 3.13
CA GLY A 642 -28.41 -16.42 4.12
C GLY A 642 -27.99 -17.89 4.21
N THR A 643 -27.03 -18.34 3.38
CA THR A 643 -26.41 -19.66 3.52
C THR A 643 -25.77 -19.81 4.91
N SER A 644 -26.04 -20.91 5.62
CA SER A 644 -25.56 -21.10 7.00
C SER A 644 -24.03 -21.23 7.09
N ASP A 645 -23.45 -20.86 8.23
CA ASP A 645 -22.00 -20.97 8.46
C ASP A 645 -21.47 -22.42 8.29
N GLU A 646 -22.27 -23.42 8.68
CA GLU A 646 -21.92 -24.83 8.49
C GLU A 646 -21.81 -25.19 7.01
N GLU A 647 -22.76 -24.72 6.19
CA GLU A 647 -22.73 -24.97 4.75
C GLU A 647 -21.58 -24.19 4.09
N GLN A 648 -21.34 -22.95 4.49
CA GLN A 648 -20.19 -22.17 4.02
C GLN A 648 -18.86 -22.88 4.32
N GLN A 649 -18.73 -23.54 5.48
CA GLN A 649 -17.54 -24.33 5.80
C GLN A 649 -17.38 -25.56 4.90
N LYS A 650 -18.48 -26.25 4.55
CA LYS A 650 -18.46 -27.37 3.59
C LYS A 650 -18.05 -26.89 2.20
N LEU A 651 -18.60 -25.78 1.73
CA LEU A 651 -18.23 -25.15 0.47
C LEU A 651 -16.75 -24.74 0.45
N ALA A 652 -16.25 -24.17 1.55
CA ALA A 652 -14.83 -23.82 1.68
C ALA A 652 -13.93 -25.06 1.65
N ALA A 653 -14.31 -26.15 2.32
CA ALA A 653 -13.59 -27.41 2.27
C ALA A 653 -13.61 -28.03 0.86
N HIS A 654 -14.73 -27.89 0.14
CA HIS A 654 -14.84 -28.32 -1.25
C HIS A 654 -13.88 -27.54 -2.17
N VAL A 655 -13.79 -26.21 -2.04
CA VAL A 655 -12.81 -25.39 -2.76
C VAL A 655 -11.38 -25.88 -2.48
N THR A 656 -11.02 -26.13 -1.22
CA THR A 656 -9.71 -26.69 -0.88
C THR A 656 -9.46 -28.02 -1.59
N SER A 657 -10.44 -28.94 -1.57
CA SER A 657 -10.33 -30.22 -2.26
C SER A 657 -10.12 -30.08 -3.78
N GLN A 658 -10.81 -29.15 -4.45
CA GLN A 658 -10.63 -28.95 -5.89
C GLN A 658 -9.28 -28.32 -6.22
N VAL A 659 -8.80 -27.41 -5.37
CA VAL A 659 -7.46 -26.81 -5.50
C VAL A 659 -6.35 -27.84 -5.26
N ASP A 660 -6.57 -28.81 -4.37
CA ASP A 660 -5.67 -29.94 -4.17
C ASP A 660 -5.64 -30.88 -5.38
N ILE A 661 -6.78 -31.09 -6.05
CA ILE A 661 -6.82 -31.83 -7.32
C ILE A 661 -6.01 -31.08 -8.39
N LEU A 662 -6.19 -29.76 -8.53
CA LEU A 662 -5.37 -28.93 -9.43
C LEU A 662 -3.88 -29.01 -9.11
N GLN A 663 -3.52 -29.09 -7.84
CA GLN A 663 -2.12 -29.22 -7.43
C GLN A 663 -1.46 -30.47 -8.03
N THR A 664 -2.19 -31.58 -8.17
CA THR A 664 -1.64 -32.86 -8.68
C THR A 664 -1.11 -32.76 -10.12
N VAL A 665 -1.64 -31.82 -10.91
CA VAL A 665 -1.26 -31.59 -12.32
C VAL A 665 -0.52 -30.27 -12.55
N SER A 666 -0.03 -29.63 -11.47
CA SER A 666 0.59 -28.30 -11.56
C SER A 666 2.13 -28.30 -11.52
N GLY A 667 2.78 -29.48 -11.55
CA GLY A 667 4.25 -29.56 -11.55
C GLY A 667 4.92 -29.48 -10.17
N GLY A 668 4.18 -29.77 -9.09
CA GLY A 668 4.76 -29.96 -7.75
C GLY A 668 5.44 -28.70 -7.19
N SER A 669 6.76 -28.77 -6.96
CA SER A 669 7.58 -27.67 -6.44
C SER A 669 7.85 -26.55 -7.45
N GLN A 670 7.62 -26.79 -8.74
CA GLN A 670 7.69 -25.76 -9.79
C GLN A 670 6.40 -24.92 -9.87
N SER A 671 5.36 -25.33 -9.13
CA SER A 671 4.08 -24.64 -9.03
C SER A 671 4.07 -23.55 -7.96
N GLY A 672 3.00 -22.79 -7.94
CA GLY A 672 2.65 -21.85 -6.89
C GLY A 672 1.16 -21.52 -6.93
N ALA A 673 0.73 -20.58 -6.11
CA ALA A 673 -0.58 -19.95 -6.18
C ALA A 673 -0.38 -18.44 -6.23
N TYR A 674 -1.27 -17.74 -6.93
CA TYR A 674 -1.22 -16.30 -6.95
C TYR A 674 -1.89 -15.75 -5.68
N MET A 675 -1.10 -15.12 -4.82
CA MET A 675 -1.53 -14.72 -3.48
C MET A 675 -2.73 -13.75 -3.40
N ASN A 676 -3.08 -13.10 -4.50
CA ASN A 676 -4.25 -12.22 -4.56
C ASN A 676 -5.52 -12.97 -4.94
N GLU A 677 -5.40 -14.12 -5.59
CA GLU A 677 -6.50 -14.98 -6.03
C GLU A 677 -6.26 -16.39 -5.50
N ALA A 678 -6.16 -16.52 -4.17
CA ALA A 678 -5.78 -17.76 -3.51
C ALA A 678 -6.78 -18.23 -2.47
N ASN A 679 -6.66 -19.49 -2.07
CA ASN A 679 -7.49 -20.08 -1.04
C ASN A 679 -7.11 -19.50 0.33
N PRO A 680 -8.04 -18.87 1.08
CA PRO A 680 -7.75 -18.39 2.43
C PRO A 680 -7.42 -19.52 3.42
N ASN A 681 -7.74 -20.77 3.08
CA ASN A 681 -7.44 -21.97 3.89
C ASN A 681 -6.26 -22.77 3.32
N GLU A 682 -5.46 -22.18 2.43
CA GLU A 682 -4.28 -22.81 1.85
C GLU A 682 -3.29 -23.28 2.94
N LEU A 683 -2.96 -24.58 2.91
CA LEU A 683 -1.89 -25.14 3.72
C LEU A 683 -0.54 -24.82 3.08
N ASN A 684 0.48 -24.57 3.90
CA ASN A 684 1.82 -24.18 3.42
C ASN A 684 1.76 -22.94 2.50
N TRP A 685 0.87 -21.99 2.81
CA TRP A 685 0.65 -20.77 2.03
C TRP A 685 1.95 -19.97 1.86
N GLN A 686 2.90 -20.05 2.78
CA GLN A 686 4.20 -19.37 2.67
C GLN A 686 4.91 -19.75 1.37
N GLN A 687 5.04 -21.06 1.11
CA GLN A 687 5.73 -21.51 -0.09
C GLN A 687 4.84 -21.38 -1.32
N LYS A 688 3.52 -21.60 -1.18
CA LYS A 688 2.58 -21.45 -2.30
C LYS A 688 2.50 -20.01 -2.80
N PHE A 689 2.54 -19.02 -1.92
CA PHE A 689 2.33 -17.63 -2.29
C PHE A 689 3.63 -16.90 -2.60
N PHE A 690 4.73 -17.26 -1.94
CA PHE A 690 5.99 -16.52 -2.03
C PHE A 690 7.15 -17.33 -2.65
N GLY A 691 6.93 -18.61 -2.98
CA GLY A 691 7.91 -19.46 -3.63
C GLY A 691 8.79 -20.22 -2.64
N THR A 692 10.11 -20.12 -2.75
CA THR A 692 11.01 -20.94 -1.93
C THR A 692 11.07 -20.46 -0.48
N GLN A 693 11.47 -21.36 0.43
CA GLN A 693 11.67 -21.01 1.84
C GLN A 693 12.65 -19.83 2.00
N GLN A 694 13.71 -19.78 1.20
CA GLN A 694 14.72 -18.71 1.27
C GLN A 694 14.13 -17.33 0.90
N ILE A 695 13.24 -17.28 -0.09
CA ILE A 695 12.53 -16.05 -0.45
C ILE A 695 11.59 -15.63 0.69
N TYR A 696 10.85 -16.58 1.27
CA TYR A 696 9.96 -16.29 2.40
C TYR A 696 10.74 -15.80 3.63
N ASP A 697 11.86 -16.43 3.96
CA ASP A 697 12.72 -16.03 5.10
C ASP A 697 13.28 -14.62 4.89
N ARG A 698 13.68 -14.28 3.66
CA ARG A 698 14.12 -12.92 3.32
C ARG A 698 12.97 -11.91 3.47
N LEU A 699 11.78 -12.23 2.97
CA LEU A 699 10.59 -11.41 3.14
C LEU A 699 10.30 -11.19 4.63
N LYS A 700 10.34 -12.26 5.44
CA LYS A 700 10.08 -12.21 6.88
C LYS A 700 11.13 -11.37 7.63
N SER A 701 12.40 -11.50 7.28
CA SER A 701 13.47 -10.67 7.84
C SER A 701 13.26 -9.18 7.55
N ILE A 702 12.89 -8.83 6.31
CA ILE A 702 12.60 -7.44 5.94
C ILE A 702 11.34 -6.94 6.68
N LYS A 703 10.29 -7.77 6.77
CA LYS A 703 9.09 -7.48 7.55
C LYS A 703 9.41 -7.12 8.99
N GLN A 704 10.27 -7.91 9.65
CA GLN A 704 10.72 -7.66 11.02
C GLN A 704 11.51 -6.35 11.15
N ALA A 705 12.26 -5.96 10.12
CA ALA A 705 13.03 -4.72 10.11
C ALA A 705 12.15 -3.47 9.92
N VAL A 706 11.17 -3.51 8.99
CA VAL A 706 10.33 -2.34 8.66
C VAL A 706 9.09 -2.20 9.53
N ASP A 707 8.64 -3.29 10.17
CA ASP A 707 7.52 -3.32 11.10
C ASP A 707 7.78 -4.29 12.27
N PRO A 708 8.71 -3.96 13.18
CA PRO A 708 9.10 -4.83 14.30
C PRO A 708 7.95 -5.12 15.27
N HIS A 709 7.01 -4.19 15.40
CA HIS A 709 5.83 -4.28 16.28
C HIS A 709 4.61 -4.91 15.59
N GLY A 710 4.74 -5.27 14.30
CA GLY A 710 3.74 -5.96 13.50
C GLY A 710 2.43 -5.19 13.32
N LEU A 711 2.47 -3.85 13.29
CA LEU A 711 1.32 -2.96 13.08
C LEU A 711 0.48 -3.39 11.87
N PHE A 712 1.17 -3.72 10.76
CA PHE A 712 0.55 -4.16 9.52
C PHE A 712 0.49 -5.68 9.50
N VAL A 713 -0.67 -6.27 9.75
CA VAL A 713 -0.82 -7.72 9.70
C VAL A 713 -2.13 -8.11 9.03
N CYS A 714 -2.07 -9.07 8.12
CA CYS A 714 -3.21 -9.54 7.34
C CYS A 714 -3.14 -11.06 7.14
N LYS A 715 -4.28 -11.68 6.81
CA LYS A 715 -4.38 -13.13 6.68
C LYS A 715 -3.48 -13.64 5.56
N ASN A 716 -2.67 -14.66 5.86
CA ASN A 716 -1.69 -15.28 4.95
C ASN A 716 -0.72 -14.25 4.31
N CYS A 717 -0.45 -13.16 5.03
CA CYS A 717 0.60 -12.21 4.69
C CYS A 717 1.90 -12.58 5.39
N VAL A 718 3.05 -12.14 4.85
CA VAL A 718 4.36 -12.38 5.46
C VAL A 718 4.37 -11.96 6.94
N GLY A 719 4.72 -12.90 7.82
CA GLY A 719 4.79 -12.70 9.28
C GLY A 719 3.46 -12.86 10.03
N SER A 720 2.36 -13.17 9.35
CA SER A 720 1.05 -13.40 9.99
C SER A 720 1.01 -14.67 10.85
N GLU A 721 1.89 -15.64 10.59
CA GLU A 721 2.02 -16.86 11.38
C GLU A 721 2.48 -16.59 12.83
N ASP A 722 3.09 -15.44 13.09
CA ASP A 722 3.51 -14.99 14.43
C ASP A 722 2.32 -14.49 15.27
N TRP A 723 1.10 -14.51 14.72
CA TRP A 723 -0.14 -14.03 15.34
C TRP A 723 -1.19 -15.14 15.46
N SER A 724 -2.17 -14.94 16.35
CA SER A 724 -3.38 -15.74 16.48
C SER A 724 -4.16 -15.78 15.16
N LEU A 725 -5.09 -16.74 15.01
CA LEU A 725 -5.85 -16.92 13.77
C LEU A 725 -6.69 -15.68 13.38
N ASP A 726 -7.17 -14.93 14.37
CA ASP A 726 -7.87 -13.65 14.19
C ASP A 726 -6.93 -12.45 14.02
N LEU A 727 -5.61 -12.67 14.11
CA LEU A 727 -4.53 -11.70 13.96
C LEU A 727 -4.56 -10.56 14.99
N ASN A 728 -5.21 -10.78 16.13
CA ASN A 728 -5.34 -9.79 17.19
C ASN A 728 -4.26 -9.96 18.26
N CYS A 729 -3.78 -11.17 18.51
CA CYS A 729 -2.80 -11.45 19.55
C CYS A 729 -1.52 -12.05 18.96
N PRO A 730 -0.33 -11.61 19.39
CA PRO A 730 0.91 -12.33 19.07
C PRO A 730 0.89 -13.72 19.69
N LYS A 731 1.44 -14.72 18.98
CA LYS A 731 1.70 -16.04 19.59
C LYS A 731 2.85 -15.91 20.58
N MET A 732 2.70 -16.44 21.79
CA MET A 732 3.80 -16.53 22.74
C MET A 732 4.90 -17.43 22.16
N SER A 733 6.15 -16.97 22.13
CA SER A 733 7.26 -17.83 21.72
C SER A 733 7.43 -18.97 22.72
N SER A 734 7.59 -20.20 22.24
CA SER A 734 7.93 -21.38 23.04
C SER A 734 9.29 -21.29 23.76
N ALA A 735 10.04 -20.19 23.62
CA ALA A 735 11.36 -19.98 24.19
C ALA A 735 11.38 -19.48 25.66
N ASN A 736 10.22 -19.28 26.30
CA ASN A 736 10.10 -18.94 27.72
C ASN A 736 9.23 -19.95 28.50
N LYS A 737 9.45 -21.25 28.28
CA LYS A 737 8.97 -22.31 29.17
C LYS A 737 10.14 -23.06 29.77
#